data_AF-A0A2E9BIV4-F1
#
_entry.id   AF-A0A2E9BIV4-F1
#
_cell.length_a   1.000
_cell.length_b   1.000
_cell.length_c   1.000
_cell.angle_alpha   90.00
_cell.angle_beta   90.00
_cell.angle_gamma   90.00
#
_symmetry.space_group_name_H-M   'P 1'
#
loop_
_entity.id
_entity.type
_entity.pdbx_description
1 polymer ?
#
loop_
_entity_poly.entity_id
_entity_poly.type
_entity_poly.pdbx_seq_one_letter_code
_entity_poly.pdbx_strand_id
1 'polypeptide(L)'
;MEVSFSKEVEALRLGEGDTFHGEGILAITKGLLQSGVAYVGGYQGAPVSHLLDVMVQAKGYMDELGVHVEACSNEASAAAMLGASIHYPLRGAVTWKSIVGTNVAADALSNLSSPGVTGGVLIVVGEDYGEGASVIQERTHAYALKSSMCLLDPRPDLAVMVRMVEQGFQLSETSNMPCLMELRIRTCHVRGSFACKDNRAPAVSTRALMTDPAGFDYMRLAHPPVTFRHEKLKGDERIPAARRHIVAQGLNELMPGGRHAELGIVVQGGLYNALIRGLQQQGLADAFGESEIPILVLNVTYPLVPEQLADFCLGKRAVLVVEEGQPEYIEQDIATLLRRRDIQTPLHGKDLLPSAGEYGVEVLSGGLAAFVAKYVGEGETAASALSAQAWLAGNRERREAVARRLDVPLPNRPPSFCVGCPERPVFSALKLAQQATGPVHIAADIGCHAFGTFEPFSMGHSILGYGMSLASRAGVSPMMNRRTLSIMGDGGFWHNGLLTGVQSALFNGDDAVLLIFKNGYTSATGTQDIISTPDDEVKERAVDKQQSLVDKNQTIESTLKGLGVQWMRTVTTYDVERMRRTLTEALTSDFDGLKVVIAEGECQLERQRRIKPWIASLLQRGERVVRVKYGVDEDVCNGDHACIRLSGCPTLTLKDNPDPLKLDPVATVIDGCVGCGLCGANAHAATLCPSFYRAEVVQNPKWHERLLHGLRGAVVRALRPA
;
A
#
# COMPACT_ATOMS: atom_id res chain seq x y z
N MET A 1 -7.07 9.60 9.86
CA MET A 1 -7.97 10.67 9.39
C MET A 1 -7.86 10.56 7.88
N GLU A 2 -8.86 10.00 7.21
CA GLU A 2 -8.87 9.99 5.75
C GLU A 2 -9.00 11.45 5.32
N VAL A 3 -8.08 11.91 4.48
CA VAL A 3 -8.06 13.30 4.03
C VAL A 3 -9.21 13.43 3.03
N SER A 4 -10.28 14.12 3.42
CA SER A 4 -11.32 14.51 2.46
C SER A 4 -10.71 15.56 1.54
N PHE A 5 -10.46 15.22 0.28
CA PHE A 5 -9.91 16.15 -0.72
C PHE A 5 -10.97 17.08 -1.31
N SER A 6 -12.17 17.14 -0.75
CA SER A 6 -13.28 17.92 -1.31
C SER A 6 -12.95 19.39 -1.57
N LYS A 7 -12.11 20.03 -0.73
CA LYS A 7 -11.64 21.40 -0.96
C LYS A 7 -10.48 21.43 -1.96
N GLU A 8 -9.56 20.48 -1.85
CA GLU A 8 -8.39 20.35 -2.70
C GLU A 8 -8.75 20.02 -4.17
N VAL A 9 -9.87 19.33 -4.39
CA VAL A 9 -10.42 19.02 -5.72
C VAL A 9 -10.85 20.29 -6.45
N GLU A 10 -11.21 21.37 -5.75
CA GLU A 10 -11.50 22.66 -6.40
C GLU A 10 -10.28 23.19 -7.16
N ALA A 11 -9.06 22.91 -6.68
CA ALA A 11 -7.83 23.31 -7.34
C ALA A 11 -7.62 22.61 -8.71
N LEU A 12 -8.34 21.53 -9.00
CA LEU A 12 -8.31 20.88 -10.31
C LEU A 12 -8.96 21.75 -11.41
N ARG A 13 -9.81 22.72 -11.03
CA ARG A 13 -10.48 23.63 -11.97
C ARG A 13 -9.62 24.79 -12.45
N LEU A 14 -8.48 25.05 -11.82
CA LEU A 14 -7.57 26.15 -12.18
C LEU A 14 -7.19 26.07 -13.66
N GLY A 15 -7.16 27.20 -14.35
CA GLY A 15 -6.95 27.29 -15.80
C GLY A 15 -5.65 27.98 -16.18
N GLU A 16 -5.50 28.30 -17.45
CA GLU A 16 -4.38 29.11 -17.94
C GLU A 16 -4.35 30.48 -17.22
N GLY A 17 -3.17 30.87 -16.75
CA GLY A 17 -2.97 32.11 -15.97
C GLY A 17 -3.05 31.91 -14.46
N ASP A 18 -3.61 30.80 -13.98
CA ASP A 18 -3.60 30.44 -12.56
C ASP A 18 -2.30 29.73 -12.14
N THR A 19 -2.00 29.76 -10.84
CA THR A 19 -0.92 28.99 -10.24
C THR A 19 -1.49 27.94 -9.28
N PHE A 20 -1.17 26.67 -9.52
CA PHE A 20 -1.51 25.60 -8.61
C PHE A 20 -0.56 25.60 -7.40
N HIS A 21 -1.09 25.37 -6.20
CA HIS A 21 -0.32 25.08 -4.99
C HIS A 21 -0.89 23.85 -4.31
N GLY A 22 -0.08 22.82 -4.07
CA GLY A 22 -0.57 21.58 -3.47
C GLY A 22 0.44 20.46 -3.41
N GLU A 23 -0.06 19.24 -3.21
CA GLU A 23 0.71 18.00 -3.16
C GLU A 23 0.88 17.35 -4.55
N GLY A 24 1.92 16.53 -4.68
CA GLY A 24 2.26 15.81 -5.90
C GLY A 24 1.10 15.05 -6.52
N ILE A 25 0.32 14.32 -5.72
CA ILE A 25 -0.81 13.51 -6.22
C ILE A 25 -1.87 14.37 -6.94
N LEU A 26 -2.24 15.52 -6.37
CA LEU A 26 -3.21 16.44 -6.99
C LEU A 26 -2.64 17.07 -8.27
N ALA A 27 -1.33 17.38 -8.26
CA ALA A 27 -0.64 17.89 -9.45
C ALA A 27 -0.69 16.86 -10.60
N ILE A 28 -0.50 15.57 -10.32
CA ILE A 28 -0.64 14.50 -11.31
C ILE A 28 -2.08 14.45 -11.85
N THR A 29 -3.10 14.48 -11.00
CA THR A 29 -4.51 14.52 -11.45
C THR A 29 -4.78 15.73 -12.34
N LYS A 30 -4.28 16.91 -11.96
CA LYS A 30 -4.38 18.11 -12.79
C LYS A 30 -3.65 17.93 -14.13
N GLY A 31 -2.48 17.32 -14.15
CA GLY A 31 -1.76 16.96 -15.37
C GLY A 31 -2.54 16.01 -16.29
N LEU A 32 -3.28 15.04 -15.74
CA LEU A 32 -4.14 14.15 -16.51
C LEU A 32 -5.26 14.93 -17.21
N LEU A 33 -5.92 15.86 -16.50
CA LEU A 33 -6.99 16.68 -17.05
C LEU A 33 -6.49 17.69 -18.11
N GLN A 34 -5.32 18.30 -17.88
CA GLN A 34 -4.64 19.14 -18.88
C GLN A 34 -4.26 18.35 -20.13
N SER A 35 -4.05 17.04 -19.98
CA SER A 35 -3.71 16.14 -21.09
C SER A 35 -4.92 15.62 -21.85
N GLY A 36 -6.15 15.94 -21.46
CA GLY A 36 -7.36 15.45 -22.14
C GLY A 36 -7.51 13.93 -22.09
N VAL A 37 -7.27 13.36 -20.90
CA VAL A 37 -7.54 11.94 -20.61
C VAL A 37 -9.03 11.62 -20.81
N ALA A 38 -9.34 10.55 -21.53
CA ALA A 38 -10.71 10.14 -21.82
C ALA A 38 -11.31 9.23 -20.76
N TYR A 39 -10.47 8.41 -20.13
CA TYR A 39 -10.89 7.54 -19.05
C TYR A 39 -9.75 7.33 -18.04
N VAL A 40 -10.14 7.24 -16.77
CA VAL A 40 -9.24 6.98 -15.66
C VAL A 40 -9.76 5.83 -14.80
N GLY A 41 -8.86 5.03 -14.26
CA GLY A 41 -9.23 3.98 -13.31
C GLY A 41 -8.05 3.52 -12.45
N GLY A 42 -8.19 2.37 -11.81
CA GLY A 42 -7.12 1.80 -11.01
C GLY A 42 -7.59 0.95 -9.85
N TYR A 43 -6.60 0.46 -9.11
CA TYR A 43 -6.79 -0.22 -7.84
C TYR A 43 -5.97 0.49 -6.76
N GLN A 44 -6.59 0.78 -5.63
CA GLN A 44 -5.99 1.63 -4.61
C GLN A 44 -4.81 0.94 -3.90
N GLY A 45 -3.70 1.64 -3.72
CA GLY A 45 -2.60 1.17 -2.90
C GLY A 45 -1.53 2.23 -2.63
N ALA A 46 -0.96 2.21 -1.43
CA ALA A 46 0.05 3.19 -1.01
C ALA A 46 1.35 3.02 -1.83
N PRO A 47 2.09 4.09 -2.15
CA PRO A 47 1.91 5.48 -1.74
C PRO A 47 0.90 6.31 -2.56
N VAL A 48 0.32 5.75 -3.62
CA VAL A 48 -0.58 6.47 -4.54
C VAL A 48 -2.07 6.29 -4.22
N SER A 49 -2.44 5.77 -3.04
CA SER A 49 -3.84 5.50 -2.68
C SER A 49 -4.75 6.70 -2.94
N HIS A 50 -4.31 7.89 -2.55
CA HIS A 50 -5.10 9.12 -2.69
C HIS A 50 -5.34 9.53 -4.14
N LEU A 51 -4.58 9.02 -5.12
CA LEU A 51 -4.77 9.41 -6.51
C LEU A 51 -6.15 8.94 -6.99
N LEU A 52 -6.49 7.67 -6.76
CA LEU A 52 -7.81 7.16 -7.13
C LEU A 52 -8.91 7.76 -6.25
N ASP A 53 -8.66 8.02 -4.96
CA ASP A 53 -9.62 8.71 -4.10
C ASP A 53 -9.96 10.10 -4.64
N VAL A 54 -8.95 10.87 -5.03
CA VAL A 54 -9.12 12.18 -5.67
C VAL A 54 -9.91 12.03 -6.97
N MET A 55 -9.61 11.04 -7.81
CA MET A 55 -10.33 10.83 -9.07
C MET A 55 -11.82 10.47 -8.84
N VAL A 56 -12.10 9.61 -7.86
CA VAL A 56 -13.47 9.21 -7.48
C VAL A 56 -14.23 10.38 -6.86
N GLN A 57 -13.61 11.14 -5.95
CA GLN A 57 -14.23 12.32 -5.34
C GLN A 57 -14.43 13.47 -6.36
N ALA A 58 -13.55 13.57 -7.36
CA ALA A 58 -13.64 14.53 -8.46
C ALA A 58 -14.58 14.08 -9.60
N LYS A 59 -15.25 12.93 -9.49
CA LYS A 59 -16.09 12.36 -10.55
C LYS A 59 -17.09 13.38 -11.11
N GLY A 60 -17.78 14.13 -10.25
CA GLY A 60 -18.73 15.15 -10.70
C GLY A 60 -18.12 16.22 -11.59
N TYR A 61 -16.86 16.61 -11.34
CA TYR A 61 -16.12 17.54 -12.21
C TYR A 61 -15.62 16.85 -13.49
N MET A 62 -15.13 15.62 -13.39
CA MET A 62 -14.68 14.82 -14.53
C MET A 62 -15.81 14.55 -15.53
N ASP A 63 -17.04 14.35 -15.04
CA ASP A 63 -18.25 14.19 -15.84
C ASP A 63 -18.58 15.46 -16.65
N GLU A 64 -18.24 16.66 -16.16
CA GLU A 64 -18.40 17.92 -16.93
C GLU A 64 -17.48 17.95 -18.16
N LEU A 65 -16.29 17.38 -18.04
CA LEU A 65 -15.31 17.25 -19.14
C LEU A 65 -15.55 16.01 -20.02
N GLY A 66 -16.43 15.10 -19.59
CA GLY A 66 -16.73 13.84 -20.27
C GLY A 66 -15.73 12.71 -20.01
N VAL A 67 -14.96 12.80 -18.93
CA VAL A 67 -13.97 11.78 -18.54
C VAL A 67 -14.66 10.65 -17.79
N HIS A 68 -14.47 9.41 -18.23
CA HIS A 68 -14.99 8.23 -17.53
C HIS A 68 -14.10 7.85 -16.35
N VAL A 69 -14.68 7.61 -15.17
CA VAL A 69 -13.96 7.23 -13.96
C VAL A 69 -14.43 5.84 -13.51
N GLU A 70 -13.48 4.91 -13.34
CA GLU A 70 -13.78 3.53 -12.96
C GLU A 70 -12.91 3.05 -11.79
N ALA A 71 -13.53 2.72 -10.67
CA ALA A 71 -12.86 1.99 -9.60
C ALA A 71 -12.82 0.50 -9.97
N CYS A 72 -11.63 -0.04 -10.22
CA CYS A 72 -11.47 -1.41 -10.69
C CYS A 72 -11.42 -2.40 -9.51
N SER A 73 -11.80 -3.65 -9.76
CA SER A 73 -11.77 -4.72 -8.75
C SER A 73 -10.35 -5.18 -8.38
N ASN A 74 -9.42 -5.10 -9.32
CA ASN A 74 -8.00 -5.39 -9.16
C ASN A 74 -7.17 -4.73 -10.28
N GLU A 75 -5.84 -4.81 -10.17
CA GLU A 75 -4.89 -4.23 -11.11
C GLU A 75 -4.96 -4.86 -12.50
N ALA A 76 -5.34 -6.14 -12.61
CA ALA A 76 -5.53 -6.82 -13.89
C ALA A 76 -6.71 -6.21 -14.67
N SER A 77 -7.83 -5.95 -14.00
CA SER A 77 -8.98 -5.26 -14.59
C SER A 77 -8.64 -3.82 -14.98
N ALA A 78 -7.88 -3.10 -14.15
CA ALA A 78 -7.42 -1.76 -14.48
C ALA A 78 -6.52 -1.76 -15.72
N ALA A 79 -5.52 -2.66 -15.78
CA ALA A 79 -4.66 -2.78 -16.94
C ALA A 79 -5.42 -3.23 -18.20
N ALA A 80 -6.44 -4.08 -18.08
CA ALA A 80 -7.28 -4.50 -19.20
C ALA A 80 -8.13 -3.35 -19.76
N MET A 81 -8.61 -2.43 -18.91
CA MET A 81 -9.35 -1.23 -19.31
C MET A 81 -8.57 -0.37 -20.31
N LEU A 82 -7.23 -0.34 -20.20
CA LEU A 82 -6.35 0.37 -21.13
C LEU A 82 -6.42 -0.15 -22.58
N GLY A 83 -7.00 -1.34 -22.79
CA GLY A 83 -7.22 -1.93 -24.11
C GLY A 83 -8.04 -1.03 -25.04
N ALA A 84 -8.86 -0.12 -24.52
CA ALA A 84 -9.55 0.89 -25.33
C ALA A 84 -8.56 1.73 -26.15
N SER A 85 -7.38 2.04 -25.62
CA SER A 85 -6.37 2.84 -26.32
C SER A 85 -5.64 2.10 -27.44
N ILE A 86 -5.84 0.78 -27.61
CA ILE A 86 -5.24 0.03 -28.73
C ILE A 86 -5.81 0.51 -30.07
N HIS A 87 -7.14 0.52 -30.19
CA HIS A 87 -7.85 0.83 -31.43
C HIS A 87 -8.38 2.26 -31.48
N TYR A 88 -8.67 2.86 -30.33
CA TYR A 88 -9.30 4.16 -30.28
C TYR A 88 -8.27 5.23 -29.90
N PRO A 89 -8.37 6.46 -30.44
CA PRO A 89 -7.51 7.60 -30.08
C PRO A 89 -7.93 8.19 -28.72
N LEU A 90 -8.15 7.31 -27.73
CA LEU A 90 -8.56 7.65 -26.37
C LEU A 90 -7.34 7.62 -25.47
N ARG A 91 -7.06 8.73 -24.80
CA ARG A 91 -6.02 8.75 -23.75
C ARG A 91 -6.55 8.05 -22.50
N GLY A 92 -5.84 7.04 -22.03
CA GLY A 92 -6.22 6.25 -20.85
C GLY A 92 -5.19 6.37 -19.75
N ALA A 93 -5.64 6.50 -18.49
CA ALA A 93 -4.75 6.41 -17.36
C ALA A 93 -5.26 5.50 -16.25
N VAL A 94 -4.34 4.76 -15.62
CA VAL A 94 -4.67 3.89 -14.49
C VAL A 94 -3.61 3.98 -13.40
N THR A 95 -3.95 3.56 -12.18
CA THR A 95 -3.01 3.59 -11.06
C THR A 95 -3.11 2.36 -10.15
N TRP A 96 -1.97 1.97 -9.57
CA TRP A 96 -1.87 0.97 -8.51
C TRP A 96 -0.53 1.05 -7.76
N LYS A 97 -0.39 0.21 -6.74
CA LYS A 97 0.83 0.09 -5.92
C LYS A 97 1.91 -0.77 -6.61
N SER A 98 3.11 -0.21 -6.73
CA SER A 98 4.44 -0.82 -6.94
C SER A 98 4.49 -2.06 -7.85
N ILE A 99 5.56 -2.84 -7.68
CA ILE A 99 5.75 -4.14 -8.30
C ILE A 99 4.63 -5.14 -7.97
N VAL A 100 4.04 -5.09 -6.77
CA VAL A 100 3.05 -6.09 -6.35
C VAL A 100 1.74 -5.97 -7.15
N GLY A 101 1.28 -4.75 -7.42
CA GLY A 101 0.14 -4.53 -8.30
C GLY A 101 0.49 -4.80 -9.76
N THR A 102 1.72 -4.47 -10.15
CA THR A 102 2.22 -4.76 -11.51
C THR A 102 2.31 -6.26 -11.80
N ASN A 103 2.61 -7.09 -10.79
CA ASN A 103 2.56 -8.56 -10.90
C ASN A 103 1.15 -9.05 -11.24
N VAL A 104 0.11 -8.46 -10.63
CA VAL A 104 -1.29 -8.79 -10.92
C VAL A 104 -1.69 -8.28 -12.32
N ALA A 105 -1.23 -7.10 -12.72
CA ALA A 105 -1.51 -6.50 -14.03
C ALA A 105 -0.73 -7.12 -15.22
N ALA A 106 0.30 -7.92 -14.93
CA ALA A 106 1.33 -8.35 -15.88
C ALA A 106 0.82 -8.93 -17.20
N ASP A 107 -0.21 -9.77 -17.14
CA ASP A 107 -0.78 -10.44 -18.32
C ASP A 107 -1.46 -9.44 -19.25
N ALA A 108 -2.33 -8.60 -18.70
CA ALA A 108 -2.99 -7.53 -19.44
C ALA A 108 -1.98 -6.53 -20.03
N LEU A 109 -0.93 -6.15 -19.28
CA LEU A 109 0.12 -5.26 -19.78
C LEU A 109 0.92 -5.85 -20.94
N SER A 110 1.18 -7.16 -20.91
CA SER A 110 1.87 -7.85 -22.00
C SER A 110 1.03 -7.84 -23.28
N ASN A 111 -0.28 -8.07 -23.14
CA ASN A 111 -1.25 -8.03 -24.23
C ASN A 111 -1.56 -6.62 -24.73
N LEU A 112 -1.44 -5.59 -23.88
CA LEU A 112 -1.53 -4.18 -24.26
C LEU A 112 -0.31 -3.72 -25.07
N SER A 113 0.89 -4.05 -24.59
CA SER A 113 2.15 -3.60 -25.20
C SER A 113 2.50 -4.32 -26.51
N SER A 114 2.01 -5.57 -26.69
CA SER A 114 2.24 -6.33 -27.93
C SER A 114 1.75 -5.57 -29.18
N PRO A 115 0.44 -5.36 -29.39
CA PRO A 115 -0.06 -4.57 -30.52
C PRO A 115 0.30 -3.09 -30.41
N GLY A 116 0.59 -2.59 -29.20
CA GLY A 116 0.85 -1.18 -28.94
C GLY A 116 -0.43 -0.34 -28.97
N VAL A 117 -0.29 0.92 -28.59
CA VAL A 117 -1.44 1.82 -28.37
C VAL A 117 -1.48 2.94 -29.41
N THR A 118 -2.70 3.37 -29.77
CA THR A 118 -2.97 4.52 -30.64
C THR A 118 -3.28 5.76 -29.81
N GLY A 119 -4.18 5.63 -28.84
CA GLY A 119 -4.38 6.65 -27.82
C GLY A 119 -3.30 6.52 -26.75
N GLY A 120 -2.78 7.65 -26.24
CA GLY A 120 -1.72 7.60 -25.25
C GLY A 120 -2.15 6.88 -23.97
N VAL A 121 -1.28 6.05 -23.42
CA VAL A 121 -1.51 5.34 -22.16
C VAL A 121 -0.49 5.77 -21.10
N LEU A 122 -0.99 6.10 -19.91
CA LEU A 122 -0.18 6.39 -18.74
C LEU A 122 -0.60 5.55 -17.54
N ILE A 123 0.33 4.81 -16.97
CA ILE A 123 0.13 3.98 -15.79
C ILE A 123 0.92 4.60 -14.64
N VAL A 124 0.24 5.14 -13.65
CA VAL A 124 0.86 5.78 -12.48
C VAL A 124 1.08 4.73 -11.40
N VAL A 125 2.33 4.40 -11.12
CA VAL A 125 2.71 3.36 -10.16
C VAL A 125 3.30 4.02 -8.92
N GLY A 126 2.73 3.73 -7.75
CA GLY A 126 3.34 4.12 -6.47
C GLY A 126 4.49 3.20 -6.11
N GLU A 127 5.73 3.61 -6.34
CA GLU A 127 6.92 2.81 -6.08
C GLU A 127 7.39 2.99 -4.62
N ASP A 128 7.67 1.88 -3.94
CA ASP A 128 8.07 1.84 -2.52
C ASP A 128 9.24 0.89 -2.25
N TYR A 129 10.06 0.60 -3.26
CA TYR A 129 11.32 -0.11 -3.08
C TYR A 129 12.20 0.54 -2.01
N GLY A 130 12.80 -0.29 -1.16
CA GLY A 130 13.69 0.14 -0.07
C GLY A 130 12.95 0.65 1.16
N GLU A 131 11.65 0.94 1.03
CA GLU A 131 10.81 1.47 2.09
C GLU A 131 10.03 0.38 2.82
N GLY A 132 9.76 0.62 4.12
CA GLY A 132 9.18 -0.38 5.03
C GLY A 132 7.70 -0.74 4.77
N ALA A 133 7.07 -0.16 3.74
CA ALA A 133 5.67 -0.38 3.41
C ALA A 133 5.45 -1.53 2.40
N SER A 134 6.49 -1.97 1.68
CA SER A 134 6.39 -3.06 0.70
C SER A 134 6.69 -4.42 1.30
N VAL A 135 5.84 -5.41 0.99
CA VAL A 135 6.03 -6.80 1.43
C VAL A 135 7.14 -7.47 0.60
N ILE A 136 7.24 -7.13 -0.68
CA ILE A 136 8.21 -7.68 -1.63
C ILE A 136 9.11 -6.54 -2.11
N GLN A 137 10.41 -6.67 -1.86
CA GLN A 137 11.41 -5.66 -2.22
C GLN A 137 11.92 -5.92 -3.65
N GLU A 138 11.08 -5.63 -4.64
CA GLU A 138 11.36 -5.74 -6.08
C GLU A 138 10.96 -4.45 -6.81
N ARG A 139 11.39 -4.27 -8.07
CA ARG A 139 11.24 -3.02 -8.82
C ARG A 139 10.27 -3.15 -9.99
N THR A 140 9.37 -2.18 -10.16
CA THR A 140 8.48 -2.07 -11.33
C THR A 140 9.26 -2.01 -12.65
N HIS A 141 10.48 -1.47 -12.61
CA HIS A 141 11.42 -1.40 -13.73
C HIS A 141 11.52 -2.70 -14.56
N ALA A 142 11.53 -3.87 -13.93
CA ALA A 142 11.61 -5.16 -14.62
C ALA A 142 10.49 -5.37 -15.65
N TYR A 143 9.28 -4.86 -15.37
CA TYR A 143 8.13 -4.97 -16.26
C TYR A 143 8.20 -4.03 -17.45
N ALA A 144 8.79 -2.84 -17.28
CA ALA A 144 9.06 -1.93 -18.39
C ALA A 144 9.96 -2.60 -19.43
N LEU A 145 11.03 -3.27 -18.98
CA LEU A 145 11.92 -4.04 -19.85
C LEU A 145 11.21 -5.26 -20.46
N LYS A 146 10.60 -6.10 -19.62
CA LYS A 146 9.91 -7.33 -20.04
C LYS A 146 8.88 -7.06 -21.14
N SER A 147 8.07 -6.02 -20.96
CA SER A 147 6.96 -5.73 -21.86
C SER A 147 7.30 -4.67 -22.92
N SER A 148 8.51 -4.08 -22.90
CA SER A 148 8.90 -2.95 -23.75
C SER A 148 7.95 -1.77 -23.64
N MET A 149 7.76 -1.28 -22.41
CA MET A 149 6.95 -0.10 -22.08
C MET A 149 7.87 1.02 -21.63
N CYS A 150 7.57 2.28 -21.95
CA CYS A 150 8.37 3.39 -21.44
C CYS A 150 8.21 3.50 -19.92
N LEU A 151 9.25 3.95 -19.23
CA LEU A 151 9.30 4.13 -17.79
C LEU A 151 9.80 5.52 -17.46
N LEU A 152 8.94 6.29 -16.79
CA LEU A 152 9.19 7.64 -16.33
C LEU A 152 9.44 7.59 -14.81
N ASP A 153 10.50 8.23 -14.33
CA ASP A 153 10.81 8.40 -12.89
C ASP A 153 11.09 9.90 -12.67
N PRO A 154 10.05 10.76 -12.70
CA PRO A 154 10.22 12.20 -12.75
C PRO A 154 10.92 12.75 -11.50
N ARG A 155 11.78 13.76 -11.72
CA ARG A 155 12.35 14.59 -10.65
C ARG A 155 11.23 15.12 -9.74
N PRO A 156 11.36 15.04 -8.40
CA PRO A 156 10.32 15.51 -7.47
C PRO A 156 10.23 17.05 -7.43
N ASP A 157 9.61 17.61 -8.47
CA ASP A 157 9.25 19.00 -8.70
C ASP A 157 7.88 19.00 -9.42
N LEU A 158 6.90 19.78 -8.93
CA LEU A 158 5.54 19.69 -9.46
C LEU A 158 5.43 20.07 -10.93
N ALA A 159 6.21 21.05 -11.39
CA ALA A 159 6.18 21.47 -12.79
C ALA A 159 6.75 20.37 -13.69
N VAL A 160 7.85 19.74 -13.27
CA VAL A 160 8.44 18.59 -13.99
C VAL A 160 7.46 17.42 -13.99
N MET A 161 6.87 17.07 -12.85
CA MET A 161 5.92 15.97 -12.72
C MET A 161 4.70 16.13 -13.64
N VAL A 162 4.06 17.31 -13.64
CA VAL A 162 2.91 17.62 -14.51
C VAL A 162 3.31 17.58 -15.98
N ARG A 163 4.48 18.16 -16.32
CA ARG A 163 5.03 18.08 -17.67
C ARG A 163 5.27 16.63 -18.11
N MET A 164 5.74 15.77 -17.22
CA MET A 164 5.99 14.36 -17.51
C MET A 164 4.70 13.56 -17.70
N VAL A 165 3.58 13.96 -17.11
CA VAL A 165 2.26 13.42 -17.45
C VAL A 165 1.89 13.77 -18.89
N GLU A 166 1.98 15.04 -19.26
CA GLU A 166 1.68 15.52 -20.62
C GLU A 166 2.58 14.84 -21.67
N GLN A 167 3.87 14.75 -21.37
CA GLN A 167 4.86 14.11 -22.23
C GLN A 167 4.73 12.60 -22.23
N GLY A 168 4.27 11.97 -21.15
CA GLY A 168 3.99 10.53 -21.10
C GLY A 168 2.92 10.11 -22.10
N PHE A 169 1.83 10.86 -22.20
CA PHE A 169 0.82 10.61 -23.24
C PHE A 169 1.39 10.79 -24.66
N GLN A 170 2.13 11.87 -24.91
CA GLN A 170 2.71 12.15 -26.23
C GLN A 170 3.79 11.14 -26.63
N LEU A 171 4.63 10.75 -25.67
CA LEU A 171 5.64 9.71 -25.84
C LEU A 171 4.95 8.38 -26.18
N SER A 172 3.86 8.06 -25.48
CA SER A 172 3.09 6.85 -25.72
C SER A 172 2.48 6.82 -27.13
N GLU A 173 1.88 7.92 -27.57
CA GLU A 173 1.29 8.06 -28.90
C GLU A 173 2.35 7.97 -30.01
N THR A 174 3.46 8.68 -29.83
CA THR A 174 4.54 8.76 -30.84
C THR A 174 5.30 7.45 -30.99
N SER A 175 5.49 6.71 -29.90
CA SER A 175 6.21 5.43 -29.90
C SER A 175 5.30 4.21 -30.03
N ASN A 176 3.99 4.37 -29.88
CA ASN A 176 3.01 3.29 -29.73
C ASN A 176 3.29 2.38 -28.52
N MET A 177 4.09 2.83 -27.56
CA MET A 177 4.41 2.10 -26.32
C MET A 177 3.59 2.67 -25.16
N PRO A 178 2.94 1.85 -24.33
CA PRO A 178 2.39 2.33 -23.05
C PRO A 178 3.50 2.93 -22.17
N CYS A 179 3.16 3.95 -21.37
CA CYS A 179 4.09 4.57 -20.42
C CYS A 179 3.73 4.22 -18.97
N LEU A 180 4.70 3.78 -18.20
CA LEU A 180 4.68 3.69 -16.74
C LEU A 180 5.29 4.97 -16.17
N MET A 181 4.72 5.51 -15.10
CA MET A 181 5.28 6.62 -14.34
C MET A 181 5.39 6.24 -12.88
N GLU A 182 6.62 6.05 -12.41
CA GLU A 182 6.94 5.75 -11.02
C GLU A 182 6.82 7.02 -10.18
N LEU A 183 6.06 6.94 -9.10
CA LEU A 183 5.98 7.95 -8.07
C LEU A 183 6.41 7.33 -6.75
N ARG A 184 7.59 7.72 -6.29
CA ARG A 184 8.14 7.29 -5.01
C ARG A 184 7.39 7.97 -3.86
N ILE A 185 7.43 7.38 -2.66
CA ILE A 185 6.73 7.90 -1.48
C ILE A 185 6.95 9.41 -1.27
N ARG A 186 8.21 9.86 -1.31
CA ARG A 186 8.55 11.28 -1.12
C ARG A 186 8.02 12.17 -2.25
N THR A 187 8.00 11.65 -3.48
CA THR A 187 7.43 12.34 -4.65
C THR A 187 5.93 12.49 -4.53
N CYS A 188 5.23 11.49 -4.00
CA CYS A 188 3.78 11.57 -3.75
C CYS A 188 3.41 12.70 -2.76
N HIS A 189 4.27 12.94 -1.75
CA HIS A 189 4.03 13.93 -0.69
C HIS A 189 4.78 15.26 -0.88
N VAL A 190 5.49 15.44 -1.99
CA VAL A 190 6.15 16.73 -2.27
C VAL A 190 5.09 17.81 -2.44
N ARG A 191 5.33 18.99 -1.86
CA ARG A 191 4.49 20.17 -2.04
C ARG A 191 5.26 21.22 -2.82
N GLY A 192 4.55 21.93 -3.69
CA GLY A 192 5.13 22.96 -4.53
C GLY A 192 4.06 23.71 -5.32
N SER A 193 4.48 24.29 -6.43
CA SER A 193 3.59 25.04 -7.32
C SER A 193 4.01 24.94 -8.77
N PHE A 194 3.05 25.13 -9.68
CA PHE A 194 3.31 25.23 -11.12
C PHE A 194 2.25 26.11 -11.79
N ALA A 195 2.58 26.67 -12.95
CA ALA A 195 1.64 27.43 -13.77
C ALA A 195 0.67 26.46 -14.47
N CYS A 196 -0.63 26.66 -14.26
CA CYS A 196 -1.67 25.82 -14.83
C CYS A 196 -1.86 26.06 -16.33
N LYS A 197 -2.35 25.02 -17.01
CA LYS A 197 -2.97 25.12 -18.33
C LYS A 197 -4.45 24.78 -18.21
N ASP A 198 -5.23 25.19 -19.20
CA ASP A 198 -6.63 24.79 -19.29
C ASP A 198 -6.78 23.27 -19.37
N ASN A 199 -7.79 22.76 -18.66
CA ASN A 199 -8.19 21.36 -18.80
C ASN A 199 -8.78 21.14 -20.20
N ARG A 200 -8.46 19.99 -20.79
CA ARG A 200 -8.88 19.69 -22.16
C ARG A 200 -9.96 18.62 -22.13
N ALA A 201 -11.12 18.93 -22.70
CA ALA A 201 -12.13 17.89 -22.94
C ALA A 201 -11.59 16.91 -24.01
N PRO A 202 -11.70 15.59 -23.80
CA PRO A 202 -11.33 14.60 -24.80
C PRO A 202 -12.20 14.72 -26.05
N ALA A 203 -11.61 14.52 -27.23
CA ALA A 203 -12.34 14.61 -28.51
C ALA A 203 -13.45 13.56 -28.62
N VAL A 204 -13.20 12.36 -28.05
CA VAL A 204 -14.19 11.31 -27.88
C VAL A 204 -14.33 11.05 -26.38
N SER A 205 -15.56 11.14 -25.88
CA SER A 205 -15.84 11.20 -24.44
C SER A 205 -17.27 10.75 -24.13
N THR A 206 -17.65 10.69 -22.85
CA THR A 206 -19.05 10.41 -22.45
C THR A 206 -20.03 11.52 -22.87
N ARG A 207 -19.52 12.67 -23.31
CA ARG A 207 -20.28 13.82 -23.83
C ARG A 207 -20.21 13.97 -25.35
N ALA A 208 -19.26 13.29 -25.98
CA ALA A 208 -19.02 13.26 -27.43
C ALA A 208 -18.79 11.80 -27.85
N LEU A 209 -19.88 11.05 -27.93
CA LEU A 209 -19.86 9.61 -28.20
C LEU A 209 -19.42 9.31 -29.64
N MET A 210 -18.75 8.19 -29.85
CA MET A 210 -18.51 7.66 -31.20
C MET A 210 -19.81 7.10 -31.77
N THR A 211 -20.05 7.33 -33.06
CA THR A 211 -21.22 6.76 -33.76
C THR A 211 -21.06 5.25 -33.97
N ASP A 212 -19.88 4.83 -34.41
CA ASP A 212 -19.57 3.45 -34.81
C ASP A 212 -18.30 2.96 -34.10
N PRO A 213 -18.18 1.64 -33.85
CA PRO A 213 -16.93 1.06 -33.36
C PRO A 213 -15.81 1.19 -34.39
N ALA A 214 -14.56 1.10 -33.92
CA ALA A 214 -13.41 1.08 -34.82
C ALA A 214 -13.49 -0.12 -35.77
N GLY A 215 -13.03 0.08 -37.01
CA GLY A 215 -12.92 -1.01 -37.98
C GLY A 215 -12.01 -2.13 -37.47
N PHE A 216 -12.32 -3.37 -37.84
CA PHE A 216 -11.49 -4.53 -37.51
C PHE A 216 -10.09 -4.38 -38.12
N ASP A 217 -9.05 -4.53 -37.28
CA ASP A 217 -7.65 -4.56 -37.69
C ASP A 217 -6.93 -5.72 -37.00
N TYR A 218 -6.58 -6.75 -37.77
CA TYR A 218 -5.87 -7.92 -37.24
C TYR A 218 -4.47 -7.58 -36.71
N MET A 219 -3.84 -6.50 -37.21
CA MET A 219 -2.53 -6.03 -36.74
C MET A 219 -2.56 -5.43 -35.34
N ARG A 220 -3.74 -5.29 -34.73
CA ARG A 220 -3.93 -4.76 -33.38
C ARG A 220 -4.33 -5.84 -32.36
N LEU A 221 -4.39 -7.10 -32.78
CA LEU A 221 -4.65 -8.23 -31.89
C LEU A 221 -3.35 -8.87 -31.43
N ALA A 222 -3.23 -9.20 -30.14
CA ALA A 222 -2.12 -9.97 -29.60
C ALA A 222 -2.23 -11.48 -29.94
N HIS A 223 -2.42 -11.80 -31.23
CA HIS A 223 -2.67 -13.17 -31.70
C HIS A 223 -1.67 -13.60 -32.80
N PRO A 224 -1.10 -14.81 -32.76
CA PRO A 224 -0.21 -15.29 -33.82
C PRO A 224 -0.90 -15.35 -35.20
N PRO A 225 -0.24 -15.02 -36.32
CA PRO A 225 1.19 -14.74 -36.44
C PRO A 225 1.59 -13.25 -36.31
N VAL A 226 0.65 -12.30 -36.12
CA VAL A 226 0.99 -10.87 -36.13
C VAL A 226 1.92 -10.47 -34.98
N THR A 227 1.93 -11.24 -33.90
CA THR A 227 2.83 -11.06 -32.75
C THR A 227 4.31 -11.08 -33.14
N PHE A 228 4.73 -11.85 -34.16
CA PHE A 228 6.10 -11.81 -34.67
C PHE A 228 6.46 -10.47 -35.32
N ARG A 229 5.48 -9.84 -35.98
CA ARG A 229 5.66 -8.49 -36.53
C ARG A 229 5.68 -7.45 -35.41
N HIS A 230 4.86 -7.61 -34.38
CA HIS A 230 4.87 -6.72 -33.21
C HIS A 230 6.23 -6.70 -32.52
N GLU A 231 6.86 -7.86 -32.36
CA GLU A 231 8.21 -7.98 -31.79
C GLU A 231 9.24 -7.16 -32.59
N LYS A 232 9.23 -7.29 -33.93
CA LYS A 232 10.09 -6.48 -34.81
C LYS A 232 9.80 -4.99 -34.68
N LEU A 233 8.52 -4.59 -34.70
CA LEU A 233 8.13 -3.19 -34.53
C LEU A 233 8.65 -2.59 -33.23
N LYS A 234 8.66 -3.36 -32.12
CA LYS A 234 9.19 -2.87 -30.84
C LYS A 234 10.66 -2.44 -30.96
N GLY A 235 11.50 -3.28 -31.56
CA GLY A 235 12.93 -3.02 -31.72
C GLY A 235 13.25 -2.00 -32.81
N ASP A 236 12.64 -2.17 -33.99
CA ASP A 236 13.02 -1.44 -35.21
C ASP A 236 12.38 -0.04 -35.29
N GLU A 237 11.20 0.14 -34.68
CA GLU A 237 10.39 1.36 -34.85
C GLU A 237 10.06 2.05 -33.52
N ARG A 238 9.48 1.32 -32.54
CA ARG A 238 8.90 1.91 -31.33
C ARG A 238 9.94 2.45 -30.35
N ILE A 239 10.93 1.64 -29.96
CA ILE A 239 12.02 2.08 -29.08
C ILE A 239 12.82 3.24 -29.71
N PRO A 240 13.21 3.19 -31.00
CA PRO A 240 13.82 4.33 -31.67
C PRO A 240 12.93 5.58 -31.69
N ALA A 241 11.62 5.45 -31.92
CA ALA A 241 10.68 6.56 -31.87
C ALA A 241 10.58 7.18 -30.47
N ALA A 242 10.53 6.35 -29.43
CA ALA A 242 10.57 6.80 -28.04
C ALA A 242 11.86 7.60 -27.75
N ARG A 243 13.03 7.07 -28.12
CA ARG A 243 14.32 7.77 -27.96
C ARG A 243 14.37 9.12 -28.67
N ARG A 244 13.88 9.19 -29.92
CA ARG A 244 13.79 10.46 -30.66
C ARG A 244 12.90 11.47 -29.95
N HIS A 245 11.74 11.04 -29.43
CA HIS A 245 10.85 11.90 -28.65
C HIS A 245 11.51 12.40 -27.36
N ILE A 246 12.18 11.51 -26.61
CA ILE A 246 12.90 11.84 -25.39
C ILE A 246 13.93 12.96 -25.63
N VAL A 247 14.71 12.85 -26.70
CA VAL A 247 15.71 13.87 -27.08
C VAL A 247 15.05 15.15 -27.58
N ALA A 248 14.11 15.04 -28.53
CA ALA A 248 13.47 16.20 -29.15
C ALA A 248 12.72 17.07 -28.13
N GLN A 249 12.14 16.45 -27.11
CA GLN A 249 11.44 17.14 -26.03
C GLN A 249 12.33 17.40 -24.82
N GLY A 250 13.61 17.02 -24.81
CA GLY A 250 14.51 17.23 -23.66
C GLY A 250 13.91 16.69 -22.36
N LEU A 251 13.46 15.43 -22.34
CA LEU A 251 12.80 14.86 -21.16
C LEU A 251 13.78 14.59 -20.02
N ASN A 252 15.00 14.16 -20.34
CA ASN A 252 16.09 14.05 -19.37
C ASN A 252 16.80 15.40 -19.22
N GLU A 253 17.09 15.80 -17.99
CA GLU A 253 17.67 17.11 -17.67
C GLU A 253 19.19 16.99 -17.47
N LEU A 254 19.95 17.92 -18.04
CA LEU A 254 21.38 18.05 -17.76
C LEU A 254 21.59 19.23 -16.82
N MET A 255 21.99 18.95 -15.59
CA MET A 255 22.44 19.97 -14.65
C MET A 255 23.93 20.22 -14.89
N PRO A 256 24.34 21.46 -15.21
CA PRO A 256 25.74 21.79 -15.39
C PRO A 256 26.51 21.56 -14.07
N GLY A 257 27.82 21.32 -14.20
CA GLY A 257 28.71 21.27 -13.05
C GLY A 257 29.62 22.49 -12.99
N GLY A 258 30.11 22.79 -11.79
CA GLY A 258 31.13 23.79 -11.56
C GLY A 258 32.55 23.23 -11.66
N ARG A 259 33.27 23.20 -10.54
CA ARG A 259 34.71 22.92 -10.45
C ARG A 259 35.11 21.52 -10.89
N HIS A 260 34.22 20.54 -10.83
CA HIS A 260 34.51 19.13 -11.12
C HIS A 260 33.80 18.66 -12.39
N ALA A 261 33.85 19.47 -13.44
CA ALA A 261 33.21 19.20 -14.73
C ALA A 261 33.76 17.94 -15.44
N GLU A 262 34.94 17.45 -15.07
CA GLU A 262 35.53 16.21 -15.56
C GLU A 262 34.93 14.94 -14.93
N LEU A 263 34.12 15.07 -13.87
CA LEU A 263 33.33 13.99 -13.29
C LEU A 263 31.88 14.04 -13.81
N GLY A 264 31.12 12.98 -13.57
CA GLY A 264 29.70 12.94 -13.92
C GLY A 264 28.89 12.07 -12.97
N ILE A 265 27.63 12.43 -12.79
CA ILE A 265 26.65 11.62 -12.07
C ILE A 265 25.45 11.40 -12.99
N VAL A 266 25.02 10.15 -13.14
CA VAL A 266 23.75 9.79 -13.78
C VAL A 266 22.81 9.36 -12.66
N VAL A 267 21.60 9.91 -12.60
CA VAL A 267 20.67 9.64 -11.49
C VAL A 267 19.25 9.42 -11.99
N GLN A 268 18.54 8.47 -11.40
CA GLN A 268 17.10 8.35 -11.58
C GLN A 268 16.41 9.61 -11.05
N GLY A 269 15.47 10.20 -11.81
CA GLY A 269 14.88 11.50 -11.45
C GLY A 269 14.30 11.53 -10.04
N GLY A 270 13.56 10.50 -9.63
CA GLY A 270 13.00 10.38 -8.27
C GLY A 270 14.00 10.45 -7.12
N LEU A 271 15.30 10.20 -7.36
CA LEU A 271 16.36 10.26 -6.35
C LEU A 271 17.11 11.61 -6.32
N TYR A 272 16.81 12.52 -7.24
CA TYR A 272 17.54 13.76 -7.43
C TYR A 272 17.65 14.61 -6.15
N ASN A 273 16.54 14.82 -5.43
CA ASN A 273 16.54 15.66 -4.22
C ASN A 273 17.42 15.07 -3.11
N ALA A 274 17.45 13.73 -2.98
CA ALA A 274 18.31 13.05 -2.02
C ALA A 274 19.79 13.14 -2.43
N LEU A 275 20.09 13.03 -3.72
CA LEU A 275 21.43 13.24 -4.29
C LEU A 275 21.95 14.65 -4.00
N ILE A 276 21.18 15.70 -4.34
CA ILE A 276 21.57 17.09 -4.09
C ILE A 276 21.83 17.31 -2.60
N ARG A 277 20.97 16.77 -1.72
CA ARG A 277 21.20 16.88 -0.28
C ARG A 277 22.47 16.17 0.18
N GLY A 278 22.80 15.03 -0.42
CA GLY A 278 24.06 14.31 -0.20
C GLY A 278 25.27 15.14 -0.64
N LEU A 279 25.22 15.73 -1.84
CA LEU A 279 26.28 16.62 -2.35
C LEU A 279 26.46 17.86 -1.47
N GLN A 280 25.38 18.44 -0.92
CA GLN A 280 25.48 19.53 0.06
C GLN A 280 26.25 19.13 1.32
N GLN A 281 26.09 17.90 1.83
CA GLN A 281 26.87 17.43 3.00
C GLN A 281 28.38 17.34 2.69
N GLN A 282 28.72 17.15 1.42
CA GLN A 282 30.09 17.13 0.90
C GLN A 282 30.60 18.53 0.50
N GLY A 283 29.79 19.59 0.59
CA GLY A 283 30.17 20.91 0.06
C GLY A 283 30.32 20.94 -1.47
N LEU A 284 29.68 20.00 -2.18
CA LEU A 284 29.69 19.87 -3.64
C LEU A 284 28.37 20.31 -4.29
N ALA A 285 27.45 20.85 -3.49
CA ALA A 285 26.30 21.58 -3.98
C ALA A 285 26.00 22.74 -3.02
N ASP A 286 25.49 23.84 -3.55
CA ASP A 286 25.15 25.01 -2.76
C ASP A 286 23.74 24.92 -2.15
N ALA A 287 23.31 25.98 -1.46
CA ALA A 287 21.98 26.05 -0.82
C ALA A 287 20.81 26.09 -1.83
N PHE A 288 21.07 26.47 -3.08
CA PHE A 288 20.09 26.53 -4.16
C PHE A 288 20.00 25.20 -4.95
N GLY A 289 20.94 24.29 -4.71
CA GLY A 289 20.99 22.97 -5.33
C GLY A 289 21.87 22.92 -6.58
N GLU A 290 22.65 23.97 -6.85
CA GLU A 290 23.63 23.98 -7.94
C GLU A 290 24.81 23.08 -7.58
N SER A 291 25.16 22.16 -8.46
CA SER A 291 26.16 21.11 -8.22
C SER A 291 27.53 21.47 -8.80
N GLU A 292 28.59 21.10 -8.09
CA GLU A 292 29.97 21.21 -8.58
C GLU A 292 30.32 20.10 -9.58
N ILE A 293 29.58 18.99 -9.56
CA ILE A 293 29.71 17.86 -10.50
C ILE A 293 28.50 17.86 -11.45
N PRO A 294 28.69 17.77 -12.78
CA PRO A 294 27.59 17.66 -13.74
C PRO A 294 26.69 16.45 -13.48
N ILE A 295 25.37 16.63 -13.58
CA ILE A 295 24.38 15.60 -13.31
C ILE A 295 23.46 15.41 -14.52
N LEU A 296 23.39 14.19 -15.04
CA LEU A 296 22.35 13.78 -15.99
C LEU A 296 21.19 13.14 -15.22
N VAL A 297 20.07 13.85 -15.16
CA VAL A 297 18.83 13.41 -14.49
C VAL A 297 17.98 12.65 -15.48
N LEU A 298 17.79 11.36 -15.23
CA LEU A 298 16.96 10.46 -16.02
C LEU A 298 15.52 10.51 -15.52
N ASN A 299 14.72 11.44 -16.08
CA ASN A 299 13.27 11.43 -15.90
C ASN A 299 12.61 10.31 -16.73
N VAL A 300 13.31 9.79 -17.73
CA VAL A 300 12.95 8.58 -18.48
C VAL A 300 14.03 7.53 -18.26
N THR A 301 13.71 6.50 -17.48
CA THR A 301 14.64 5.43 -17.08
C THR A 301 14.57 4.23 -18.02
N TYR A 302 13.52 4.12 -18.83
CA TYR A 302 13.48 3.19 -19.97
C TYR A 302 12.55 3.71 -21.10
N PRO A 303 12.91 3.54 -22.39
CA PRO A 303 14.23 3.14 -22.85
C PRO A 303 15.27 4.23 -22.59
N LEU A 304 16.47 3.84 -22.19
CA LEU A 304 17.60 4.77 -22.13
C LEU A 304 17.95 5.29 -23.54
N VAL A 305 18.56 6.48 -23.60
CA VAL A 305 19.04 7.12 -24.85
C VAL A 305 20.55 6.94 -24.98
N PRO A 306 21.03 6.01 -25.84
CA PRO A 306 22.45 5.68 -25.95
C PRO A 306 23.34 6.86 -26.32
N GLU A 307 22.88 7.74 -27.21
CA GLU A 307 23.63 8.91 -27.67
C GLU A 307 23.84 9.89 -26.52
N GLN A 308 22.77 10.26 -25.82
CA GLN A 308 22.83 11.16 -24.67
C GLN A 308 23.77 10.64 -23.57
N LEU A 309 23.72 9.35 -23.27
CA LEU A 309 24.58 8.72 -22.25
C LEU A 309 26.05 8.64 -22.69
N ALA A 310 26.28 8.27 -23.95
CA ALA A 310 27.63 8.23 -24.52
C ALA A 310 28.27 9.63 -24.52
N ASP A 311 27.54 10.64 -24.98
CA ASP A 311 28.01 12.03 -25.03
C ASP A 311 28.28 12.58 -23.64
N PHE A 312 27.43 12.25 -22.65
CA PHE A 312 27.65 12.65 -21.26
C PHE A 312 28.90 11.99 -20.63
N CYS A 313 29.16 10.73 -20.95
CA CYS A 313 30.30 9.99 -20.41
C CYS A 313 31.61 10.31 -21.12
N LEU A 314 31.57 10.80 -22.35
CA LEU A 314 32.76 11.05 -23.16
C LEU A 314 33.67 12.11 -22.51
N GLY A 315 34.96 11.79 -22.39
CA GLY A 315 35.95 12.70 -21.79
C GLY A 315 35.86 12.85 -20.27
N LYS A 316 34.89 12.19 -19.61
CA LYS A 316 34.81 12.15 -18.15
C LYS A 316 35.90 11.24 -17.58
N ARG A 317 36.48 11.65 -16.46
CA ARG A 317 37.45 10.86 -15.70
C ARG A 317 36.78 9.70 -14.96
N ALA A 318 35.53 9.87 -14.53
CA ALA A 318 34.68 8.82 -13.99
C ALA A 318 33.21 9.26 -13.96
N VAL A 319 32.30 8.29 -14.00
CA VAL A 319 30.85 8.51 -13.86
C VAL A 319 30.28 7.61 -12.77
N LEU A 320 29.45 8.18 -11.88
CA LEU A 320 28.68 7.44 -10.88
C LEU A 320 27.21 7.32 -11.32
N VAL A 321 26.67 6.10 -11.33
CA VAL A 321 25.25 5.82 -11.55
C VAL A 321 24.56 5.66 -10.21
N VAL A 322 23.63 6.56 -9.92
CA VAL A 322 22.77 6.53 -8.74
C VAL A 322 21.46 5.85 -9.13
N GLU A 323 21.47 4.53 -9.01
CA GLU A 323 20.33 3.64 -9.25
C GLU A 323 19.94 2.92 -7.96
N GLU A 324 18.70 3.11 -7.50
CA GLU A 324 18.18 2.44 -6.32
C GLU A 324 17.66 1.04 -6.66
N GLY A 325 18.04 0.09 -5.80
CA GLY A 325 17.56 -1.28 -5.83
C GLY A 325 18.28 -2.23 -6.77
N GLN A 326 17.82 -3.48 -6.78
CA GLN A 326 18.43 -4.60 -7.48
C GLN A 326 17.39 -5.32 -8.36
N PRO A 327 17.76 -5.82 -9.56
CA PRO A 327 19.03 -5.62 -10.27
C PRO A 327 19.28 -4.17 -10.70
N GLU A 328 20.55 -3.81 -10.94
CA GLU A 328 21.02 -2.51 -11.43
C GLU A 328 20.90 -2.39 -12.97
N TYR A 329 19.65 -2.38 -13.46
CA TYR A 329 19.32 -2.35 -14.89
C TYR A 329 19.98 -1.18 -15.65
N ILE A 330 19.97 0.02 -15.06
CA ILE A 330 20.52 1.23 -15.71
C ILE A 330 22.05 1.16 -15.74
N GLU A 331 22.68 0.80 -14.63
CA GLU A 331 24.14 0.63 -14.56
C GLU A 331 24.63 -0.42 -15.56
N GLN A 332 23.97 -1.58 -15.65
CA GLN A 332 24.32 -2.66 -16.57
C GLN A 332 24.18 -2.22 -18.05
N ASP A 333 23.11 -1.51 -18.39
CA ASP A 333 22.90 -0.99 -19.75
C ASP A 333 23.95 0.05 -20.13
N ILE A 334 24.27 0.99 -19.22
CA ILE A 334 25.32 2.00 -19.45
C ILE A 334 26.68 1.31 -19.60
N ALA A 335 27.03 0.37 -18.71
CA ALA A 335 28.29 -0.37 -18.81
C ALA A 335 28.43 -1.06 -20.18
N THR A 336 27.37 -1.75 -20.63
CA THR A 336 27.32 -2.42 -21.93
C THR A 336 27.46 -1.43 -23.08
N LEU A 337 26.76 -0.30 -23.01
CA LEU A 337 26.83 0.78 -24.00
C LEU A 337 28.25 1.33 -24.14
N LEU A 338 28.89 1.70 -23.03
CA LEU A 338 30.23 2.29 -23.04
C LEU A 338 31.25 1.33 -23.65
N ARG A 339 31.19 0.04 -23.32
CA ARG A 339 32.08 -0.97 -23.91
C ARG A 339 31.83 -1.19 -25.39
N ARG A 340 30.57 -1.22 -25.85
CA ARG A 340 30.22 -1.36 -27.28
C ARG A 340 30.66 -0.16 -28.12
N ARG A 341 30.73 1.03 -27.53
CA ARG A 341 31.19 2.27 -28.20
C ARG A 341 32.67 2.59 -27.96
N ASP A 342 33.42 1.69 -27.32
CA ASP A 342 34.82 1.88 -26.95
C ASP A 342 35.09 3.16 -26.13
N ILE A 343 34.13 3.54 -25.28
CA ILE A 343 34.28 4.69 -24.37
C ILE A 343 34.91 4.19 -23.07
N GLN A 344 36.13 4.65 -22.80
CA GLN A 344 36.97 4.14 -21.70
C GLN A 344 36.67 4.74 -20.31
N THR A 345 35.69 5.65 -20.21
CA THR A 345 35.24 6.25 -18.95
C THR A 345 34.91 5.18 -17.90
N PRO A 346 35.58 5.19 -16.74
CA PRO A 346 35.24 4.34 -15.61
C PRO A 346 33.81 4.60 -15.13
N LEU A 347 33.03 3.53 -14.98
CA LEU A 347 31.67 3.57 -14.46
C LEU A 347 31.64 2.99 -13.04
N HIS A 348 30.95 3.69 -12.15
CA HIS A 348 30.69 3.30 -10.77
C HIS A 348 29.19 3.28 -10.48
N GLY A 349 28.79 2.50 -9.49
CA GLY A 349 27.41 2.40 -9.05
C GLY A 349 27.34 1.49 -7.83
N LYS A 350 26.91 0.24 -7.99
CA LYS A 350 26.79 -0.73 -6.89
C LYS A 350 28.12 -1.13 -6.23
N ASP A 351 29.25 -0.81 -6.83
CA ASP A 351 30.56 -0.98 -6.19
C ASP A 351 30.84 0.06 -5.09
N LEU A 352 30.16 1.22 -5.15
CA LEU A 352 30.26 2.30 -4.16
C LEU A 352 28.95 2.53 -3.38
N LEU A 353 27.82 2.06 -3.92
CA LEU A 353 26.48 2.21 -3.35
C LEU A 353 25.87 0.83 -3.02
N PRO A 354 25.06 0.69 -1.96
CA PRO A 354 24.47 -0.59 -1.61
C PRO A 354 23.55 -1.18 -2.69
N SER A 355 23.58 -2.50 -2.89
CA SER A 355 22.64 -3.16 -3.80
C SER A 355 21.18 -3.13 -3.32
N ALA A 356 20.96 -3.13 -2.00
CA ALA A 356 19.65 -3.21 -1.37
C ALA A 356 19.38 -2.07 -0.39
N GLY A 357 18.10 -1.83 -0.12
CA GLY A 357 17.61 -0.78 0.78
C GLY A 357 17.31 0.55 0.09
N GLU A 358 16.69 1.46 0.85
CA GLU A 358 16.36 2.82 0.41
C GLU A 358 17.62 3.69 0.25
N TYR A 359 17.68 4.45 -0.83
CA TYR A 359 18.69 5.47 -1.07
C TYR A 359 18.31 6.79 -0.41
N GLY A 360 18.31 6.77 0.93
CA GLY A 360 18.21 7.98 1.75
C GLY A 360 19.49 8.84 1.70
N VAL A 361 19.40 10.07 2.21
CA VAL A 361 20.51 11.04 2.26
C VAL A 361 21.75 10.47 2.96
N GLU A 362 21.56 9.68 4.02
CA GLU A 362 22.66 9.07 4.77
C GLU A 362 23.40 8.01 3.93
N VAL A 363 22.66 7.16 3.23
CA VAL A 363 23.21 6.11 2.35
C VAL A 363 23.94 6.74 1.17
N LEU A 364 23.30 7.69 0.48
CA LEU A 364 23.91 8.40 -0.63
C LEU A 364 25.16 9.18 -0.21
N SER A 365 25.13 9.86 0.95
CA SER A 365 26.31 10.55 1.50
C SER A 365 27.51 9.61 1.66
N GLY A 366 27.29 8.36 2.06
CA GLY A 366 28.33 7.35 2.19
C GLY A 366 28.99 6.99 0.85
N GLY A 367 28.19 6.65 -0.15
CA GLY A 367 28.71 6.29 -1.48
C GLY A 367 29.33 7.49 -2.22
N LEU A 368 28.75 8.68 -2.07
CA LEU A 368 29.33 9.92 -2.59
C LEU A 368 30.68 10.21 -1.94
N ALA A 369 30.83 10.02 -0.61
CA ALA A 369 32.12 10.20 0.06
C ALA A 369 33.19 9.29 -0.53
N ALA A 370 32.85 8.03 -0.84
CA ALA A 370 33.77 7.08 -1.45
C ALA A 370 34.15 7.48 -2.89
N PHE A 371 33.19 7.94 -3.69
CA PHE A 371 33.45 8.43 -5.05
C PHE A 371 34.33 9.69 -5.04
N VAL A 372 34.02 10.65 -4.15
CA VAL A 372 34.78 11.89 -3.97
C VAL A 372 36.20 11.61 -3.48
N ALA A 373 36.38 10.75 -2.48
CA ALA A 373 37.70 10.35 -2.00
C ALA A 373 38.58 9.72 -3.09
N LYS A 374 37.97 9.02 -4.05
CA LYS A 374 38.68 8.35 -5.14
C LYS A 374 39.12 9.31 -6.26
N TYR A 375 38.34 10.35 -6.55
CA TYR A 375 38.55 11.19 -7.72
C TYR A 375 38.83 12.67 -7.42
N VAL A 376 38.29 13.27 -6.37
CA VAL A 376 38.57 14.66 -6.03
C VAL A 376 39.90 14.75 -5.27
N GLY A 377 40.79 15.67 -5.68
CA GLY A 377 42.20 15.70 -5.24
C GLY A 377 42.42 16.16 -3.79
N GLU A 378 43.43 15.56 -3.11
CA GLU A 378 43.62 15.52 -1.64
C GLU A 378 43.40 16.83 -0.86
N GLY A 379 43.71 17.99 -1.46
CA GLY A 379 43.57 19.31 -0.81
C GLY A 379 42.13 19.80 -0.65
N GLU A 380 41.25 19.53 -1.63
CA GLU A 380 39.81 19.89 -1.56
C GLU A 380 38.97 18.74 -0.99
N THR A 381 39.39 17.48 -1.23
CA THR A 381 38.78 16.29 -0.61
C THR A 381 38.85 16.32 0.90
N ALA A 382 39.93 16.87 1.48
CA ALA A 382 40.05 16.97 2.93
C ALA A 382 38.87 17.76 3.53
N ALA A 383 38.59 18.98 3.10
CA ALA A 383 37.51 19.77 3.70
C ALA A 383 36.09 19.20 3.40
N SER A 384 35.89 18.75 2.17
CA SER A 384 34.62 18.20 1.65
C SER A 384 34.27 16.84 2.28
N ALA A 385 35.18 15.87 2.19
CA ALA A 385 34.97 14.53 2.70
C ALA A 385 35.02 14.49 4.24
N LEU A 386 35.83 15.33 4.89
CA LEU A 386 35.80 15.45 6.36
C LEU A 386 34.45 15.98 6.86
N SER A 387 33.79 16.89 6.13
CA SER A 387 32.47 17.40 6.51
C SER A 387 31.41 16.30 6.52
N ALA A 388 31.27 15.54 5.44
CA ALA A 388 30.27 14.47 5.38
C ALA A 388 30.61 13.28 6.28
N GLN A 389 31.89 12.89 6.37
CA GLN A 389 32.31 11.84 7.29
C GLN A 389 32.08 12.25 8.75
N ALA A 390 32.35 13.50 9.12
CA ALA A 390 32.04 14.03 10.43
C ALA A 390 30.52 14.05 10.70
N TRP A 391 29.71 14.44 9.71
CA TRP A 391 28.25 14.39 9.83
C TRP A 391 27.73 12.95 10.05
N LEU A 392 28.22 11.99 9.25
CA LEU A 392 27.89 10.56 9.41
C LEU A 392 28.36 10.01 10.76
N ALA A 393 29.56 10.37 11.20
CA ALA A 393 30.08 10.00 12.51
C ALA A 393 29.23 10.60 13.64
N GLY A 394 28.83 11.86 13.53
CA GLY A 394 27.93 12.52 14.48
C GLY A 394 26.53 11.92 14.51
N ASN A 395 26.03 11.37 13.39
CA ASN A 395 24.79 10.58 13.40
C ASN A 395 24.95 9.29 14.21
N ARG A 396 26.05 8.55 13.99
CA ARG A 396 26.35 7.33 14.74
C ARG A 396 26.53 7.61 16.24
N GLU A 397 27.32 8.62 16.59
CA GLU A 397 27.55 9.01 17.99
C GLU A 397 26.24 9.40 18.69
N ARG A 398 25.34 10.14 18.02
CA ARG A 398 24.02 10.46 18.56
C ARG A 398 23.17 9.22 18.80
N ARG A 399 23.16 8.27 17.87
CA ARG A 399 22.43 6.98 18.04
C ARG A 399 23.00 6.18 19.21
N GLU A 400 24.31 6.09 19.32
CA GLU A 400 24.97 5.42 20.45
C GLU A 400 24.73 6.13 21.79
N ALA A 401 24.74 7.46 21.82
CA ALA A 401 24.46 8.23 23.02
C ALA A 401 23.02 8.04 23.50
N VAL A 402 22.06 7.95 22.56
CA VAL A 402 20.68 7.56 22.89
C VAL A 402 20.62 6.12 23.41
N ALA A 403 21.31 5.19 22.75
CA ALA A 403 21.34 3.79 23.20
C ALA A 403 21.93 3.64 24.61
N ARG A 404 22.99 4.38 24.95
CA ARG A 404 23.59 4.39 26.30
C ARG A 404 22.70 5.01 27.38
N ARG A 405 21.72 5.84 27.01
CA ARG A 405 20.75 6.44 27.95
C ARG A 405 19.54 5.54 28.22
N LEU A 406 19.39 4.46 27.46
CA LEU A 406 18.29 3.53 27.59
C LEU A 406 18.81 2.25 28.25
N ASP A 407 18.25 1.87 29.40
CA ASP A 407 18.63 0.62 30.08
C ASP A 407 18.26 -0.63 29.28
N VAL A 408 17.24 -0.51 28.41
CA VAL A 408 16.78 -1.56 27.49
C VAL A 408 16.54 -0.94 26.12
N PRO A 409 16.89 -1.61 25.01
CA PRO A 409 16.54 -1.15 23.67
C PRO A 409 15.05 -0.83 23.56
N LEU A 410 14.71 0.20 22.78
CA LEU A 410 13.30 0.47 22.48
C LEU A 410 12.67 -0.79 21.85
N PRO A 411 11.51 -1.23 22.34
CA PRO A 411 10.87 -2.40 21.77
C PRO A 411 10.49 -2.12 20.32
N ASN A 412 10.71 -3.11 19.46
CA ASN A 412 10.21 -3.06 18.09
C ASN A 412 8.68 -2.92 18.12
N ARG A 413 8.14 -2.16 17.16
CA ARG A 413 6.70 -1.95 17.01
C ARG A 413 6.20 -2.73 15.79
N PRO A 414 6.04 -4.06 15.88
CA PRO A 414 5.50 -4.82 14.77
C PRO A 414 4.07 -4.36 14.45
N PRO A 415 3.61 -4.55 13.21
CA PRO A 415 2.21 -4.36 12.86
C PRO A 415 1.31 -5.15 13.81
N SER A 416 0.23 -4.53 14.30
CA SER A 416 -0.71 -5.17 15.22
C SER A 416 -2.14 -4.72 14.90
N PHE A 417 -3.11 -5.55 15.24
CA PHE A 417 -4.52 -5.26 15.04
C PHE A 417 -4.96 -4.00 15.82
N CYS A 418 -6.02 -3.34 15.37
CA CYS A 418 -6.60 -2.22 16.10
C CYS A 418 -7.18 -2.65 17.47
N VAL A 419 -7.39 -1.68 18.36
CA VAL A 419 -8.12 -1.90 19.61
C VAL A 419 -9.55 -2.32 19.30
N GLY A 420 -9.95 -3.48 19.80
CA GLY A 420 -11.26 -4.07 19.52
C GLY A 420 -11.44 -4.57 18.08
N CYS A 421 -10.35 -4.89 17.36
CA CYS A 421 -10.45 -5.51 16.05
C CYS A 421 -11.23 -6.85 16.10
N PRO A 422 -12.16 -7.09 15.15
CA PRO A 422 -12.96 -8.33 15.08
C PRO A 422 -12.15 -9.57 14.67
N GLU A 423 -10.89 -9.44 14.24
CA GLU A 423 -10.10 -10.60 13.82
C GLU A 423 -9.40 -11.30 15.00
N ARG A 424 -9.01 -10.54 16.04
CA ARG A 424 -8.35 -11.06 17.26
C ARG A 424 -9.10 -12.21 17.95
N PRO A 425 -10.44 -12.14 18.15
CA PRO A 425 -11.21 -13.24 18.73
C PRO A 425 -11.04 -14.56 18.00
N VAL A 426 -10.88 -14.53 16.67
CA VAL A 426 -10.81 -15.74 15.86
C VAL A 426 -9.46 -16.43 16.02
N PHE A 427 -8.37 -15.69 16.12
CA PHE A 427 -7.06 -16.26 16.49
C PHE A 427 -7.06 -16.79 17.92
N SER A 428 -7.79 -16.15 18.85
CA SER A 428 -8.01 -16.69 20.20
C SER A 428 -8.73 -18.05 20.13
N ALA A 429 -9.83 -18.12 19.38
CA ALA A 429 -10.61 -19.34 19.17
C ALA A 429 -9.79 -20.44 18.47
N LEU A 430 -8.97 -20.09 17.48
CA LEU A 430 -8.10 -21.01 16.77
C LEU A 430 -7.03 -21.60 17.71
N LYS A 431 -6.46 -20.80 18.61
CA LYS A 431 -5.50 -21.27 19.63
C LYS A 431 -6.13 -22.32 20.54
N LEU A 432 -7.38 -22.09 20.95
CA LEU A 432 -8.15 -23.04 21.76
C LEU A 432 -8.58 -24.27 20.96
N ALA A 433 -8.94 -24.11 19.69
CA ALA A 433 -9.30 -25.24 18.82
C ALA A 433 -8.11 -26.19 18.60
N GLN A 434 -6.91 -25.64 18.39
CA GLN A 434 -5.67 -26.41 18.25
C GLN A 434 -5.27 -27.18 19.51
N GLN A 435 -5.79 -26.84 20.70
CA GLN A 435 -5.60 -27.68 21.89
C GLN A 435 -6.33 -29.02 21.75
N ALA A 436 -7.46 -29.05 21.01
CA ALA A 436 -8.25 -30.26 20.78
C ALA A 436 -7.89 -30.97 19.46
N THR A 437 -7.62 -30.21 18.39
CA THR A 437 -7.32 -30.75 17.06
C THR A 437 -5.82 -30.96 16.81
N GLY A 438 -4.97 -30.39 17.66
CA GLY A 438 -3.53 -30.26 17.47
C GLY A 438 -3.15 -29.20 16.43
N PRO A 439 -1.85 -29.07 16.10
CA PRO A 439 -1.41 -28.08 15.11
C PRO A 439 -2.01 -28.38 13.73
N VAL A 440 -2.30 -27.32 12.99
CA VAL A 440 -2.79 -27.35 11.61
C VAL A 440 -1.91 -26.48 10.74
N HIS A 441 -1.71 -26.88 9.48
CA HIS A 441 -1.10 -26.00 8.50
C HIS A 441 -2.04 -24.83 8.20
N ILE A 442 -1.51 -23.62 8.23
CA ILE A 442 -2.25 -22.36 8.04
C ILE A 442 -1.64 -21.61 6.87
N ALA A 443 -2.36 -21.60 5.75
CA ALA A 443 -2.06 -20.75 4.62
C ALA A 443 -2.74 -19.39 4.82
N ALA A 444 -1.97 -18.35 5.07
CA ALA A 444 -2.48 -17.00 5.32
C ALA A 444 -2.48 -16.16 4.04
N ASP A 445 -3.38 -15.18 3.99
CA ASP A 445 -3.47 -14.21 2.91
C ASP A 445 -2.81 -12.87 3.30
N ILE A 446 -2.67 -11.95 2.36
CA ILE A 446 -2.32 -10.56 2.67
C ILE A 446 -3.55 -9.85 3.24
N GLY A 447 -3.41 -9.18 4.39
CA GLY A 447 -4.50 -8.45 5.05
C GLY A 447 -4.24 -8.25 6.54
N CYS A 448 -5.22 -7.72 7.29
CA CYS A 448 -5.09 -7.54 8.74
C CYS A 448 -4.81 -8.86 9.47
N HIS A 449 -5.36 -9.97 8.97
CA HIS A 449 -5.18 -11.30 9.53
C HIS A 449 -3.75 -11.81 9.42
N ALA A 450 -2.93 -11.25 8.52
CA ALA A 450 -1.50 -11.53 8.47
C ALA A 450 -0.78 -11.11 9.76
N PHE A 451 -1.32 -10.14 10.52
CA PHE A 451 -0.76 -9.75 11.83
C PHE A 451 -0.90 -10.85 12.89
N GLY A 452 -1.73 -11.88 12.64
CA GLY A 452 -1.80 -13.09 13.46
C GLY A 452 -0.53 -13.94 13.39
N THR A 453 0.37 -13.69 12.44
CA THR A 453 1.70 -14.33 12.38
C THR A 453 2.66 -13.80 13.44
N PHE A 454 2.42 -12.60 13.98
CA PHE A 454 3.20 -12.03 15.07
C PHE A 454 2.69 -12.50 16.44
N GLU A 455 3.50 -12.27 17.47
CA GLU A 455 3.11 -12.50 18.85
C GLU A 455 1.87 -11.66 19.24
N PRO A 456 0.95 -12.19 20.07
CA PRO A 456 1.05 -13.45 20.83
C PRO A 456 0.40 -14.67 20.13
N PHE A 457 -0.04 -14.51 18.88
CA PHE A 457 -0.74 -15.56 18.15
C PHE A 457 0.23 -16.52 17.45
N SER A 458 1.22 -15.99 16.75
CA SER A 458 2.28 -16.75 16.07
C SER A 458 1.72 -17.85 15.14
N MET A 459 0.69 -17.51 14.36
CA MET A 459 -0.04 -18.44 13.47
C MET A 459 0.12 -18.06 12.00
N GLY A 460 0.64 -18.99 11.21
CA GLY A 460 0.77 -18.87 9.76
C GLY A 460 2.00 -19.62 9.25
N HIS A 461 1.90 -20.23 8.07
CA HIS A 461 2.97 -21.00 7.44
C HIS A 461 3.39 -20.42 6.09
N SER A 462 2.47 -19.76 5.37
CA SER A 462 2.72 -19.11 4.09
C SER A 462 1.87 -17.85 3.93
N ILE A 463 2.40 -16.86 3.20
CA ILE A 463 1.69 -15.70 2.66
C ILE A 463 2.21 -15.52 1.23
N LEU A 464 1.40 -15.84 0.22
CA LEU A 464 1.86 -15.80 -1.18
C LEU A 464 1.32 -14.63 -2.01
N GLY A 465 0.32 -13.91 -1.52
CA GLY A 465 -0.31 -12.83 -2.26
C GLY A 465 -1.71 -12.56 -1.76
N TYR A 466 -2.36 -11.57 -2.37
CA TYR A 466 -3.72 -11.16 -2.02
C TYR A 466 -4.77 -12.02 -2.74
N GLY A 467 -5.65 -12.66 -1.96
CA GLY A 467 -6.59 -13.67 -2.43
C GLY A 467 -5.95 -15.03 -2.75
N MET A 468 -4.74 -15.32 -2.27
CA MET A 468 -4.01 -16.55 -2.66
C MET A 468 -3.92 -17.63 -1.57
N SER A 469 -4.44 -17.36 -0.36
CA SER A 469 -4.35 -18.29 0.78
C SER A 469 -4.93 -19.69 0.47
N LEU A 470 -6.11 -19.77 -0.16
CA LEU A 470 -6.74 -21.04 -0.49
C LEU A 470 -6.03 -21.80 -1.62
N ALA A 471 -5.46 -21.09 -2.58
CA ALA A 471 -4.67 -21.70 -3.65
C ALA A 471 -3.34 -22.25 -3.10
N SER A 472 -2.68 -21.48 -2.23
CA SER A 472 -1.33 -21.82 -1.73
C SER A 472 -1.28 -23.10 -0.88
N ARG A 473 -2.39 -23.50 -0.25
CA ARG A 473 -2.46 -24.77 0.51
C ARG A 473 -2.49 -26.01 -0.39
N ALA A 474 -2.86 -25.89 -1.67
CA ALA A 474 -3.18 -27.03 -2.52
C ALA A 474 -2.02 -28.03 -2.67
N GLY A 475 -0.77 -27.55 -2.63
CA GLY A 475 0.41 -28.43 -2.64
C GLY A 475 0.68 -29.14 -1.30
N VAL A 476 0.12 -28.64 -0.20
CA VAL A 476 0.32 -29.19 1.15
C VAL A 476 -0.82 -30.11 1.56
N SER A 477 -2.07 -29.79 1.20
CA SER A 477 -3.25 -30.55 1.65
C SER A 477 -3.13 -32.07 1.41
N PRO A 478 -2.71 -32.57 0.22
CA PRO A 478 -2.59 -34.01 -0.04
C PRO A 478 -1.46 -34.70 0.75
N MET A 479 -0.51 -33.94 1.30
CA MET A 479 0.64 -34.45 2.06
C MET A 479 0.36 -34.48 3.58
N MET A 480 -0.83 -34.07 4.01
CA MET A 480 -1.19 -33.93 5.42
C MET A 480 -2.28 -34.93 5.81
N ASN A 481 -2.11 -35.59 6.95
CA ASN A 481 -3.17 -36.42 7.56
C ASN A 481 -4.33 -35.57 8.14
N ARG A 482 -4.12 -34.26 8.28
CA ARG A 482 -5.09 -33.32 8.85
C ARG A 482 -5.43 -32.27 7.81
N ARG A 483 -6.68 -31.81 7.83
CA ARG A 483 -7.13 -30.70 7.00
C ARG A 483 -6.30 -29.45 7.24
N THR A 484 -5.94 -28.79 6.14
CA THR A 484 -5.28 -27.49 6.15
C THR A 484 -6.31 -26.37 6.32
N LEU A 485 -5.92 -25.28 6.98
CA LEU A 485 -6.70 -24.06 7.13
C LEU A 485 -6.16 -22.96 6.22
N SER A 486 -7.01 -22.34 5.43
CA SER A 486 -6.70 -21.13 4.69
C SER A 486 -7.44 -19.94 5.31
N ILE A 487 -6.74 -18.83 5.53
CA ILE A 487 -7.30 -17.62 6.15
C ILE A 487 -7.27 -16.50 5.14
N MET A 488 -8.42 -15.93 4.82
CA MET A 488 -8.63 -14.90 3.80
C MET A 488 -9.50 -13.76 4.34
N GLY A 489 -9.30 -12.53 3.88
CA GLY A 489 -10.25 -11.43 4.09
C GLY A 489 -11.28 -11.34 2.95
N ASP A 490 -12.42 -10.72 3.18
CA ASP A 490 -13.43 -10.43 2.15
C ASP A 490 -12.87 -9.63 0.96
N GLY A 491 -11.96 -8.67 1.21
CA GLY A 491 -11.26 -7.97 0.14
C GLY A 491 -10.42 -8.92 -0.74
N GLY A 492 -9.68 -9.86 -0.12
CA GLY A 492 -8.90 -10.86 -0.86
C GLY A 492 -9.80 -11.85 -1.62
N PHE A 493 -10.97 -12.15 -1.06
CA PHE A 493 -11.99 -12.96 -1.71
C PHE A 493 -12.50 -12.32 -3.01
N TRP A 494 -12.82 -11.02 -2.98
CA TRP A 494 -13.30 -10.30 -4.17
C TRP A 494 -12.18 -9.92 -5.16
N HIS A 495 -10.93 -9.84 -4.71
CA HIS A 495 -9.80 -9.47 -5.57
C HIS A 495 -9.37 -10.63 -6.48
N ASN A 496 -9.02 -11.78 -5.91
CA ASN A 496 -8.58 -12.98 -6.66
C ASN A 496 -9.08 -14.31 -6.05
N GLY A 497 -9.42 -14.34 -4.76
CA GLY A 497 -9.64 -15.57 -4.01
C GLY A 497 -10.83 -16.41 -4.47
N LEU A 498 -11.83 -15.79 -5.08
CA LEU A 498 -12.94 -16.50 -5.70
C LEU A 498 -12.48 -17.43 -6.83
N LEU A 499 -11.67 -16.90 -7.76
CA LEU A 499 -11.22 -17.63 -8.96
C LEU A 499 -10.03 -18.53 -8.66
N THR A 500 -8.98 -18.00 -8.03
CA THR A 500 -7.74 -18.76 -7.78
C THR A 500 -7.90 -19.80 -6.68
N GLY A 501 -8.76 -19.52 -5.70
CA GLY A 501 -9.00 -20.35 -4.53
C GLY A 501 -10.24 -21.22 -4.65
N VAL A 502 -11.42 -20.61 -4.51
CA VAL A 502 -12.69 -21.34 -4.33
C VAL A 502 -13.04 -22.16 -5.56
N GLN A 503 -13.02 -21.56 -6.75
CA GLN A 503 -13.31 -22.27 -8.00
C GLN A 503 -12.36 -23.45 -8.21
N SER A 504 -11.05 -23.24 -8.00
CA SER A 504 -10.04 -24.30 -8.13
C SER A 504 -10.26 -25.44 -7.13
N ALA A 505 -10.53 -25.12 -5.86
CA ALA A 505 -10.79 -26.11 -4.82
C ALA A 505 -12.03 -26.96 -5.11
N LEU A 506 -13.11 -26.34 -5.58
CA LEU A 506 -14.34 -27.04 -5.97
C LEU A 506 -14.12 -27.91 -7.21
N PHE A 507 -13.38 -27.42 -8.20
CA PHE A 507 -13.04 -28.17 -9.41
C PHE A 507 -12.24 -29.44 -9.10
N ASN A 508 -11.29 -29.34 -8.16
CA ASN A 508 -10.43 -30.47 -7.77
C ASN A 508 -11.03 -31.37 -6.68
N GLY A 509 -12.18 -31.02 -6.12
CA GLY A 509 -12.79 -31.78 -5.00
C GLY A 509 -11.97 -31.73 -3.72
N ASP A 510 -11.29 -30.61 -3.46
CA ASP A 510 -10.38 -30.45 -2.31
C ASP A 510 -11.11 -30.54 -0.96
N ASP A 511 -10.55 -31.33 -0.03
CA ASP A 511 -10.94 -31.32 1.37
C ASP A 511 -10.04 -30.37 2.20
N ALA A 512 -10.55 -29.17 2.47
CA ALA A 512 -9.87 -28.17 3.29
C ALA A 512 -10.85 -27.22 3.99
N VAL A 513 -10.33 -26.40 4.91
CA VAL A 513 -11.10 -25.34 5.58
C VAL A 513 -10.67 -23.97 5.07
N LEU A 514 -11.61 -23.19 4.55
CA LEU A 514 -11.45 -21.76 4.25
C LEU A 514 -12.13 -20.94 5.34
N LEU A 515 -11.37 -20.07 6.00
CA LEU A 515 -11.86 -19.06 6.93
C LEU A 515 -11.84 -17.69 6.25
N ILE A 516 -13.00 -17.08 6.05
CA ILE A 516 -13.15 -15.75 5.45
C ILE A 516 -13.49 -14.74 6.55
N PHE A 517 -12.61 -13.77 6.79
CA PHE A 517 -12.90 -12.60 7.61
C PHE A 517 -13.74 -11.61 6.81
N LYS A 518 -15.01 -11.47 7.19
CA LYS A 518 -15.95 -10.55 6.58
C LYS A 518 -16.11 -9.33 7.49
N ASN A 519 -15.29 -8.32 7.22
CA ASN A 519 -15.24 -7.08 8.00
C ASN A 519 -15.80 -5.86 7.26
N GLY A 520 -16.17 -6.04 5.98
CA GLY A 520 -16.83 -5.09 5.10
C GLY A 520 -15.88 -4.27 4.24
N TYR A 521 -14.56 -4.41 4.37
CA TYR A 521 -13.61 -3.47 3.77
C TYR A 521 -12.27 -4.13 3.44
N THR A 522 -11.56 -3.61 2.44
CA THR A 522 -10.10 -3.84 2.38
C THR A 522 -9.42 -2.99 3.47
N SER A 523 -9.42 -3.52 4.68
CA SER A 523 -9.11 -2.74 5.90
C SER A 523 -7.64 -2.36 6.03
N ALA A 524 -6.72 -3.24 5.64
CA ALA A 524 -5.28 -3.04 5.83
C ALA A 524 -4.70 -1.90 4.98
N THR A 525 -5.38 -1.51 3.90
CA THR A 525 -4.93 -0.49 2.93
C THR A 525 -5.60 0.87 3.12
N GLY A 526 -6.33 1.06 4.23
CA GLY A 526 -7.05 2.31 4.50
C GLY A 526 -8.56 2.24 4.28
N THR A 527 -9.16 1.05 4.47
CA THR A 527 -10.63 0.82 4.45
C THR A 527 -11.30 1.12 3.12
N GLN A 528 -10.78 0.49 2.05
CA GLN A 528 -11.35 0.62 0.71
C GLN A 528 -12.71 -0.07 0.61
N ASP A 529 -13.62 0.56 -0.10
CA ASP A 529 -14.94 0.01 -0.38
C ASP A 529 -14.83 -1.16 -1.38
N ILE A 530 -15.59 -2.22 -1.10
CA ILE A 530 -15.66 -3.47 -1.84
C ILE A 530 -17.11 -3.94 -1.89
N ILE A 531 -17.40 -5.03 -2.61
CA ILE A 531 -18.75 -5.61 -2.73
C ILE A 531 -19.37 -5.96 -1.36
N SER A 532 -18.56 -6.25 -0.35
CA SER A 532 -19.01 -6.53 1.02
C SER A 532 -19.22 -5.28 1.89
N THR A 533 -18.91 -4.09 1.38
CA THR A 533 -19.09 -2.83 2.09
C THR A 533 -20.56 -2.48 2.23
N PRO A 534 -21.04 -2.04 3.41
CA PRO A 534 -22.39 -1.52 3.56
C PRO A 534 -22.58 -0.24 2.72
N ASP A 535 -23.69 -0.15 1.99
CA ASP A 535 -24.03 1.05 1.21
C ASP A 535 -24.24 2.29 2.10
N ASP A 536 -24.00 3.47 1.56
CA ASP A 536 -24.16 4.73 2.30
C ASP A 536 -25.60 4.95 2.77
N GLU A 537 -26.62 4.58 1.97
CA GLU A 537 -28.01 4.62 2.41
C GLU A 537 -28.27 3.73 3.63
N VAL A 538 -27.64 2.55 3.68
CA VAL A 538 -27.75 1.62 4.82
C VAL A 538 -27.05 2.21 6.04
N LYS A 539 -25.87 2.81 5.85
CA LYS A 539 -25.13 3.52 6.91
C LYS A 539 -25.98 4.65 7.48
N GLU A 540 -26.63 5.46 6.64
CA GLU A 540 -27.45 6.61 7.04
C GLU A 540 -28.71 6.20 7.79
N ARG A 541 -29.47 5.23 7.26
CA ARG A 541 -30.75 4.77 7.84
C ARG A 541 -30.61 3.93 9.11
N ALA A 542 -29.39 3.54 9.49
CA ALA A 542 -29.15 2.79 10.71
C ALA A 542 -29.62 3.57 11.96
N VAL A 543 -30.67 3.08 12.62
CA VAL A 543 -31.28 3.68 13.82
C VAL A 543 -30.30 3.62 15.01
N ASP A 544 -29.70 2.45 15.23
CA ASP A 544 -28.61 2.26 16.20
C ASP A 544 -27.29 2.14 15.44
N LYS A 545 -26.49 3.21 15.50
CA LYS A 545 -25.18 3.26 14.84
C LYS A 545 -24.15 2.32 15.49
N GLN A 546 -24.44 1.73 16.66
CA GLN A 546 -23.53 0.80 17.35
C GLN A 546 -23.53 -0.61 16.77
N GLN A 547 -24.60 -1.03 16.08
CA GLN A 547 -24.68 -2.36 15.49
C GLN A 547 -23.72 -2.52 14.31
N SER A 548 -23.28 -3.76 14.07
CA SER A 548 -22.61 -4.13 12.82
C SER A 548 -23.56 -3.82 11.66
N LEU A 549 -23.02 -3.34 10.54
CA LEU A 549 -23.78 -3.17 9.30
C LEU A 549 -23.38 -4.20 8.23
N VAL A 550 -22.31 -4.95 8.49
CA VAL A 550 -21.72 -5.92 7.56
C VAL A 550 -22.48 -7.25 7.58
N ASP A 551 -23.15 -7.56 8.69
CA ASP A 551 -24.03 -8.72 8.84
C ASP A 551 -25.19 -8.74 7.85
N LYS A 552 -25.66 -7.56 7.41
CA LYS A 552 -26.76 -7.38 6.47
C LYS A 552 -26.38 -7.67 5.02
N ASN A 553 -25.12 -7.52 4.65
CA ASN A 553 -24.63 -7.89 3.33
C ASN A 553 -24.48 -9.42 3.29
N GLN A 554 -25.11 -10.13 2.36
CA GLN A 554 -25.04 -11.61 2.26
C GLN A 554 -24.44 -12.06 0.91
N THR A 555 -23.68 -11.19 0.26
CA THR A 555 -23.22 -11.41 -1.11
C THR A 555 -22.17 -12.52 -1.17
N ILE A 556 -21.23 -12.59 -0.21
CA ILE A 556 -20.24 -13.69 -0.14
C ILE A 556 -20.97 -15.03 0.01
N GLU A 557 -21.89 -15.13 0.96
CA GLU A 557 -22.69 -16.33 1.21
C GLU A 557 -23.44 -16.78 -0.05
N SER A 558 -24.10 -15.83 -0.73
CA SER A 558 -24.89 -16.09 -1.93
C SER A 558 -24.01 -16.53 -3.11
N THR A 559 -22.85 -15.89 -3.29
CA THR A 559 -21.87 -16.25 -4.33
C THR A 559 -21.29 -17.64 -4.11
N LEU A 560 -20.86 -17.97 -2.88
CA LEU A 560 -20.33 -19.29 -2.54
C LEU A 560 -21.38 -20.39 -2.74
N LYS A 561 -22.63 -20.12 -2.36
CA LYS A 561 -23.75 -21.03 -2.62
C LYS A 561 -23.99 -21.22 -4.11
N GLY A 562 -23.92 -20.15 -4.90
CA GLY A 562 -24.04 -20.18 -6.36
C GLY A 562 -22.94 -20.99 -7.05
N LEU A 563 -21.72 -20.98 -6.50
CA LEU A 563 -20.60 -21.81 -6.97
C LEU A 563 -20.70 -23.28 -6.55
N GLY A 564 -21.58 -23.62 -5.62
CA GLY A 564 -21.81 -25.00 -5.18
C GLY A 564 -21.12 -25.39 -3.87
N VAL A 565 -20.70 -24.44 -3.03
CA VAL A 565 -20.22 -24.75 -1.67
C VAL A 565 -21.35 -25.36 -0.83
N GLN A 566 -21.13 -26.59 -0.35
CA GLN A 566 -22.15 -27.34 0.40
C GLN A 566 -22.03 -27.18 1.92
N TRP A 567 -20.79 -27.00 2.43
CA TRP A 567 -20.54 -26.80 3.86
C TRP A 567 -20.13 -25.35 4.11
N MET A 568 -21.04 -24.59 4.69
CA MET A 568 -20.83 -23.18 5.04
C MET A 568 -21.41 -22.85 6.41
N ARG A 569 -20.67 -22.07 7.22
CA ARG A 569 -21.11 -21.56 8.52
C ARG A 569 -20.70 -20.11 8.68
N THR A 570 -21.66 -19.23 8.99
CA THR A 570 -21.37 -17.84 9.38
C THR A 570 -21.39 -17.72 10.90
N VAL A 571 -20.34 -17.14 11.47
CA VAL A 571 -20.16 -17.00 12.91
C VAL A 571 -19.68 -15.58 13.22
N THR A 572 -20.33 -14.91 14.18
CA THR A 572 -19.86 -13.62 14.69
C THR A 572 -18.54 -13.81 15.43
N THR A 573 -17.54 -13.05 15.02
CA THR A 573 -16.16 -13.11 15.50
C THR A 573 -16.04 -13.03 17.02
N TYR A 574 -16.78 -12.13 17.68
CA TYR A 574 -16.70 -11.92 19.13
C TYR A 574 -17.25 -13.10 19.97
N ASP A 575 -17.94 -14.07 19.37
CA ASP A 575 -18.36 -15.31 20.03
C ASP A 575 -17.26 -16.36 19.92
N VAL A 576 -16.26 -16.24 20.80
CA VAL A 576 -15.03 -17.06 20.80
C VAL A 576 -15.34 -18.55 20.96
N GLU A 577 -16.30 -18.90 21.81
CA GLU A 577 -16.64 -20.31 22.07
C GLU A 577 -17.36 -20.94 20.88
N ARG A 578 -18.31 -20.22 20.25
CA ARG A 578 -18.94 -20.69 19.02
C ARG A 578 -17.94 -20.80 17.88
N MET A 579 -17.06 -19.82 17.71
CA MET A 579 -15.99 -19.86 16.71
C MET A 579 -15.06 -21.07 16.94
N ARG A 580 -14.64 -21.31 18.19
CA ARG A 580 -13.81 -22.48 18.56
C ARG A 580 -14.50 -23.79 18.17
N ARG A 581 -15.79 -23.94 18.51
CA ARG A 581 -16.58 -25.13 18.15
C ARG A 581 -16.71 -25.32 16.65
N THR A 582 -17.01 -24.25 15.90
CA THR A 582 -17.16 -24.31 14.44
C THR A 582 -15.83 -24.62 13.75
N LEU A 583 -14.70 -24.08 14.21
CA LEU A 583 -13.38 -24.42 13.68
C LEU A 583 -13.03 -25.89 13.96
N THR A 584 -13.29 -26.39 15.17
CA THR A 584 -13.12 -27.81 15.50
C THR A 584 -13.99 -28.68 14.60
N GLU A 585 -15.28 -28.37 14.44
CA GLU A 585 -16.19 -29.09 13.54
C GLU A 585 -15.69 -29.09 12.09
N ALA A 586 -15.26 -27.93 11.55
CA ALA A 586 -14.73 -27.83 10.20
C ALA A 586 -13.51 -28.74 9.98
N LEU A 587 -12.62 -28.79 10.98
CA LEU A 587 -11.39 -29.58 10.93
C LEU A 587 -11.64 -31.09 11.10
N THR A 588 -12.65 -31.49 11.88
CA THR A 588 -12.86 -32.90 12.26
C THR A 588 -14.13 -33.55 11.67
N SER A 589 -14.97 -32.81 10.95
CA SER A 589 -16.22 -33.36 10.38
C SER A 589 -15.98 -34.49 9.37
N ASP A 590 -16.96 -35.38 9.21
CA ASP A 590 -16.90 -36.45 8.21
C ASP A 590 -17.30 -35.98 6.80
N PHE A 591 -17.71 -34.72 6.64
CA PHE A 591 -17.98 -34.13 5.33
C PHE A 591 -16.68 -34.14 4.52
N ASP A 592 -16.75 -34.52 3.24
CA ASP A 592 -15.62 -34.50 2.32
C ASP A 592 -15.79 -33.35 1.31
N GLY A 593 -14.74 -32.58 1.07
CA GLY A 593 -14.77 -31.34 0.26
C GLY A 593 -14.66 -30.03 1.04
N LEU A 594 -14.71 -28.90 0.32
CA LEU A 594 -14.40 -27.58 0.89
C LEU A 594 -15.39 -27.14 1.97
N LYS A 595 -14.87 -26.83 3.17
CA LYS A 595 -15.59 -26.21 4.28
C LYS A 595 -15.30 -24.72 4.31
N VAL A 596 -16.35 -23.88 4.31
CA VAL A 596 -16.19 -22.43 4.44
C VAL A 596 -16.76 -21.92 5.76
N VAL A 597 -15.92 -21.26 6.56
CA VAL A 597 -16.32 -20.53 7.77
C VAL A 597 -16.23 -19.04 7.45
N ILE A 598 -17.35 -18.33 7.56
CA ILE A 598 -17.41 -16.88 7.40
C ILE A 598 -17.41 -16.26 8.80
N ALA A 599 -16.29 -15.64 9.16
CA ALA A 599 -16.12 -14.90 10.40
C ALA A 599 -16.60 -13.46 10.22
N GLU A 600 -17.83 -13.18 10.67
CA GLU A 600 -18.45 -11.86 10.55
C GLU A 600 -18.02 -10.95 11.71
N GLY A 601 -17.57 -9.75 11.37
CA GLY A 601 -17.37 -8.68 12.33
C GLY A 601 -16.86 -7.43 11.65
N GLU A 602 -17.66 -6.37 11.70
CA GLU A 602 -17.33 -5.09 11.08
C GLU A 602 -15.98 -4.51 11.54
N CYS A 603 -15.24 -3.94 10.59
CA CYS A 603 -14.00 -3.23 10.86
C CYS A 603 -14.17 -2.18 11.96
N GLN A 604 -13.40 -2.34 13.04
CA GLN A 604 -13.57 -1.51 14.22
C GLN A 604 -13.21 -0.03 13.96
N LEU A 605 -12.35 0.26 13.00
CA LEU A 605 -12.03 1.65 12.64
C LEU A 605 -13.24 2.34 12.01
N GLU A 606 -13.87 1.74 11.00
CA GLU A 606 -15.06 2.28 10.34
C GLU A 606 -16.26 2.36 11.28
N ARG A 607 -16.43 1.33 12.12
CA ARG A 607 -17.43 1.35 13.19
C ARG A 607 -17.22 2.53 14.14
N GLN A 608 -15.99 2.82 14.56
CA GLN A 608 -15.71 3.97 15.42
C GLN A 608 -15.87 5.32 14.70
N ARG A 609 -15.58 5.40 13.40
CA ARG A 609 -15.85 6.60 12.57
C ARG A 609 -17.33 6.91 12.49
N ARG A 610 -18.19 5.88 12.44
CA ARG A 610 -19.65 6.04 12.50
C ARG A 610 -20.15 6.38 13.91
N ILE A 611 -19.66 5.68 14.94
CA ILE A 611 -20.18 5.81 16.32
C ILE A 611 -19.79 7.12 16.99
N LYS A 612 -18.54 7.61 16.81
CA LYS A 612 -18.04 8.79 17.55
C LYS A 612 -18.83 10.07 17.25
N PRO A 613 -19.07 10.46 15.98
CA PRO A 613 -19.88 11.64 15.67
C PRO A 613 -21.33 11.51 16.14
N TRP A 614 -21.89 10.30 16.05
CA TRP A 614 -23.23 10.01 16.54
C TRP A 614 -23.34 10.19 18.06
N ILE A 615 -22.40 9.64 18.83
CA ILE A 615 -22.33 9.86 20.28
C ILE A 615 -22.17 11.35 20.61
N ALA A 616 -21.31 12.07 19.90
CA ALA A 616 -21.13 13.51 20.10
C ALA A 616 -22.44 14.28 19.86
N SER A 617 -23.21 13.92 18.83
CA SER A 617 -24.53 14.50 18.55
C SER A 617 -25.53 14.22 19.68
N LEU A 618 -25.59 12.99 20.21
CA LEU A 618 -26.44 12.65 21.34
C LEU A 618 -26.08 13.48 22.59
N LEU A 619 -24.80 13.61 22.89
CA LEU A 619 -24.32 14.40 24.03
C LEU A 619 -24.66 15.89 23.88
N GLN A 620 -24.52 16.46 22.68
CA GLN A 620 -24.92 17.84 22.39
C GLN A 620 -26.42 18.07 22.59
N ARG A 621 -27.26 17.07 22.30
CA ARG A 621 -28.71 17.11 22.54
C ARG A 621 -29.10 16.82 24.00
N GLY A 622 -28.13 16.60 24.89
CA GLY A 622 -28.38 16.26 26.29
C GLY A 622 -28.95 14.85 26.48
N GLU A 623 -28.86 13.98 25.47
CA GLU A 623 -29.39 12.62 25.53
C GLU A 623 -28.48 11.69 26.33
N ARG A 624 -29.08 10.67 26.94
CA ARG A 624 -28.40 9.66 27.74
C ARG A 624 -27.52 8.79 26.86
N VAL A 625 -26.22 8.75 27.13
CA VAL A 625 -25.25 7.90 26.44
C VAL A 625 -24.64 6.91 27.42
N VAL A 626 -24.54 5.64 27.01
CA VAL A 626 -23.84 4.60 27.77
C VAL A 626 -22.60 4.18 27.00
N ARG A 627 -21.44 4.26 27.65
CA ARG A 627 -20.18 3.72 27.14
C ARG A 627 -19.76 2.52 27.99
N VAL A 628 -19.56 1.38 27.34
CA VAL A 628 -19.07 0.17 27.99
C VAL A 628 -17.53 0.20 28.04
N LYS A 629 -16.96 -0.09 29.20
CA LYS A 629 -15.53 -0.36 29.39
C LYS A 629 -15.39 -1.63 30.21
N TYR A 630 -14.34 -2.40 29.95
CA TYR A 630 -13.96 -3.53 30.79
C TYR A 630 -12.84 -3.13 31.73
N GLY A 631 -12.78 -3.77 32.88
CA GLY A 631 -11.69 -3.61 33.84
C GLY A 631 -11.24 -4.97 34.37
N VAL A 632 -10.11 -4.95 35.08
CA VAL A 632 -9.59 -6.09 35.81
C VAL A 632 -9.57 -5.72 37.29
N ASP A 633 -10.20 -6.55 38.10
CA ASP A 633 -10.12 -6.51 39.55
C ASP A 633 -8.74 -7.05 39.98
N GLU A 634 -7.96 -6.17 40.60
CA GLU A 634 -6.59 -6.44 41.04
C GLU A 634 -6.53 -7.42 42.22
N ASP A 635 -7.58 -7.47 43.04
CA ASP A 635 -7.65 -8.37 44.20
C ASP A 635 -7.82 -9.82 43.73
N VAL A 636 -8.59 -10.01 42.66
CA VAL A 636 -8.89 -11.32 42.03
C VAL A 636 -7.84 -11.74 41.01
N CYS A 637 -7.10 -10.79 40.43
CA CYS A 637 -6.06 -11.09 39.46
C CYS A 637 -4.95 -11.95 40.08
N ASN A 638 -4.63 -13.06 39.41
CA ASN A 638 -3.58 -13.99 39.81
C ASN A 638 -2.19 -13.64 39.22
N GLY A 639 -2.09 -12.63 38.36
CA GLY A 639 -0.83 -12.22 37.73
C GLY A 639 -0.29 -13.17 36.65
N ASP A 640 -1.07 -14.16 36.17
CA ASP A 640 -0.57 -15.13 35.18
C ASP A 640 -0.43 -14.57 33.75
N HIS A 641 -1.11 -13.46 33.46
CA HIS A 641 -1.20 -12.75 32.17
C HIS A 641 -1.65 -13.62 30.98
N ALA A 642 -2.33 -14.75 31.23
CA ALA A 642 -2.89 -15.60 30.18
C ALA A 642 -3.92 -14.83 29.33
N CYS A 643 -4.65 -13.91 29.95
CA CYS A 643 -5.59 -13.02 29.28
C CYS A 643 -4.92 -12.13 28.22
N ILE A 644 -3.70 -11.67 28.47
CA ILE A 644 -2.89 -10.88 27.50
C ILE A 644 -2.40 -11.79 26.38
N ARG A 645 -1.82 -12.95 26.72
CA ARG A 645 -1.28 -13.93 25.73
C ARG A 645 -2.36 -14.55 24.84
N LEU A 646 -3.61 -14.57 25.28
CA LEU A 646 -4.74 -15.06 24.49
C LEU A 646 -5.42 -13.94 23.69
N SER A 647 -5.61 -12.74 24.27
CA SER A 647 -6.34 -11.63 23.63
C SER A 647 -5.48 -10.76 22.71
N GLY A 648 -4.21 -10.53 23.11
CA GLY A 648 -3.30 -9.58 22.49
C GLY A 648 -3.77 -8.12 22.52
N CYS A 649 -4.82 -7.78 23.29
CA CYS A 649 -5.46 -6.47 23.25
C CYS A 649 -4.50 -5.34 23.71
N PRO A 650 -4.29 -4.26 22.92
CA PRO A 650 -3.34 -3.20 23.28
C PRO A 650 -3.76 -2.41 24.52
N THR A 651 -5.05 -2.45 24.87
CA THR A 651 -5.56 -1.76 26.07
C THR A 651 -5.53 -2.64 27.30
N LEU A 652 -5.20 -3.92 27.17
CA LEU A 652 -5.00 -4.85 28.29
C LEU A 652 -3.49 -4.94 28.54
N THR A 653 -3.02 -4.20 29.52
CA THR A 653 -1.59 -4.03 29.83
C THR A 653 -1.32 -4.38 31.29
N LEU A 654 -0.11 -4.16 31.76
CA LEU A 654 0.32 -4.38 33.13
C LEU A 654 0.39 -3.06 33.90
N LYS A 655 0.12 -3.13 35.21
CA LYS A 655 0.46 -2.11 36.20
C LYS A 655 1.03 -2.77 37.44
N ASP A 656 1.69 -1.99 38.27
CA ASP A 656 2.18 -2.47 39.56
C ASP A 656 1.03 -2.97 40.42
N ASN A 657 1.31 -4.03 41.18
CA ASN A 657 0.35 -4.58 42.12
C ASN A 657 0.19 -3.62 43.30
N PRO A 658 -1.03 -3.17 43.64
CA PRO A 658 -1.23 -2.35 44.83
C PRO A 658 -1.04 -3.13 46.13
N ASP A 659 -1.09 -4.46 46.08
CA ASP A 659 -0.75 -5.33 47.21
C ASP A 659 0.78 -5.51 47.29
N PRO A 660 1.46 -4.96 48.32
CA PRO A 660 2.91 -5.09 48.46
C PRO A 660 3.39 -6.53 48.70
N LEU A 661 2.48 -7.47 49.01
CA LEU A 661 2.81 -8.89 49.19
C LEU A 661 2.82 -9.66 47.87
N LYS A 662 2.27 -9.10 46.79
CA LYS A 662 2.26 -9.70 45.45
C LYS A 662 3.29 -8.99 44.57
N LEU A 663 4.39 -9.68 44.27
CA LEU A 663 5.49 -9.12 43.47
C LEU A 663 5.16 -9.05 41.97
N ASP A 664 4.25 -9.90 41.48
CA ASP A 664 3.89 -9.93 40.08
C ASP A 664 2.91 -8.79 39.72
N PRO A 665 3.13 -8.09 38.59
CA PRO A 665 2.24 -7.02 38.14
C PRO A 665 0.87 -7.59 37.78
N VAL A 666 -0.16 -6.78 37.95
CA VAL A 666 -1.55 -7.15 37.62
C VAL A 666 -1.94 -6.65 36.24
N ALA A 667 -2.81 -7.40 35.58
CA ALA A 667 -3.42 -6.93 34.34
C ALA A 667 -4.35 -5.73 34.62
N THR A 668 -4.41 -4.78 33.71
CA THR A 668 -5.26 -3.60 33.79
C THR A 668 -5.77 -3.19 32.41
N VAL A 669 -6.95 -2.57 32.38
CA VAL A 669 -7.56 -2.05 31.15
C VAL A 669 -7.54 -0.53 31.13
N ILE A 670 -6.75 0.05 30.22
CA ILE A 670 -6.61 1.50 30.07
C ILE A 670 -7.79 2.13 29.30
N ASP A 671 -7.87 3.47 29.32
CA ASP A 671 -9.01 4.24 28.79
C ASP A 671 -9.22 4.16 27.27
N GLY A 672 -8.27 3.59 26.53
CA GLY A 672 -8.45 3.29 25.11
C GLY A 672 -9.48 2.19 24.80
N CYS A 673 -9.99 1.48 25.82
CA CYS A 673 -10.93 0.37 25.64
C CYS A 673 -12.22 0.81 24.94
N VAL A 674 -12.54 0.12 23.85
CA VAL A 674 -13.77 0.36 23.06
C VAL A 674 -14.96 -0.52 23.48
N GLY A 675 -14.83 -1.27 24.59
CA GLY A 675 -15.94 -2.06 25.13
C GLY A 675 -16.34 -3.28 24.29
N CYS A 676 -15.43 -3.86 23.48
CA CYS A 676 -15.78 -4.95 22.55
C CYS A 676 -16.16 -6.29 23.19
N GLY A 677 -15.87 -6.51 24.47
CA GLY A 677 -16.22 -7.76 25.18
C GLY A 677 -15.29 -8.95 24.97
N LEU A 678 -14.31 -8.86 24.07
CA LEU A 678 -13.37 -9.96 23.79
C LEU A 678 -12.67 -10.50 25.04
N CYS A 679 -12.22 -9.65 25.97
CA CYS A 679 -11.56 -10.11 27.19
C CYS A 679 -12.46 -11.02 28.05
N GLY A 680 -13.75 -10.70 28.16
CA GLY A 680 -14.74 -11.55 28.84
C GLY A 680 -15.05 -12.83 28.05
N ALA A 681 -15.19 -12.73 26.73
CA ALA A 681 -15.40 -13.90 25.88
C ALA A 681 -14.23 -14.90 25.98
N ASN A 682 -12.99 -14.41 25.96
CA ASN A 682 -11.79 -15.20 26.17
C ASN A 682 -11.73 -15.78 27.59
N ALA A 683 -12.10 -14.99 28.61
CA ALA A 683 -12.11 -15.48 29.99
C ALA A 683 -13.04 -16.68 30.17
N HIS A 684 -14.24 -16.65 29.58
CA HIS A 684 -15.15 -17.79 29.61
C HIS A 684 -14.65 -18.96 28.75
N ALA A 685 -14.28 -18.71 27.49
CA ALA A 685 -13.90 -19.77 26.56
C ALA A 685 -12.63 -20.53 26.98
N ALA A 686 -11.67 -19.84 27.62
CA ALA A 686 -10.42 -20.42 28.10
C ALA A 686 -10.40 -20.70 29.60
N THR A 687 -11.52 -20.48 30.32
CA THR A 687 -11.62 -20.66 31.78
C THR A 687 -10.49 -19.93 32.53
N LEU A 688 -10.33 -18.64 32.24
CA LEU A 688 -9.32 -17.78 32.89
C LEU A 688 -9.79 -17.32 34.28
N CYS A 689 -8.91 -16.66 35.03
CA CYS A 689 -9.26 -16.08 36.32
C CYS A 689 -10.47 -15.12 36.21
N PRO A 690 -11.39 -15.10 37.20
CA PRO A 690 -12.64 -14.35 37.11
C PRO A 690 -12.47 -12.86 37.44
N SER A 691 -11.32 -12.27 37.10
CA SER A 691 -10.98 -10.90 37.47
C SER A 691 -11.59 -9.84 36.55
N PHE A 692 -12.18 -10.22 35.42
CA PHE A 692 -12.77 -9.24 34.49
C PHE A 692 -14.16 -8.78 34.95
N TYR A 693 -14.37 -7.46 34.93
CA TYR A 693 -15.69 -6.87 35.14
C TYR A 693 -16.08 -5.94 34.00
N ARG A 694 -17.39 -5.79 33.78
CA ARG A 694 -17.99 -4.86 32.81
C ARG A 694 -18.49 -3.63 33.55
N ALA A 695 -17.99 -2.45 33.17
CA ALA A 695 -18.43 -1.17 33.68
C ALA A 695 -19.21 -0.40 32.60
N GLU A 696 -20.31 0.22 33.00
CA GLU A 696 -21.08 1.16 32.18
C GLU A 696 -20.84 2.58 32.68
N VAL A 697 -20.26 3.42 31.82
CA VAL A 697 -20.12 4.84 32.06
C VAL A 697 -21.32 5.55 31.44
N VAL A 698 -22.19 6.09 32.28
CA VAL A 698 -23.41 6.78 31.85
C VAL A 698 -23.15 8.29 31.84
N GLN A 699 -23.33 8.92 30.68
CA GLN A 699 -23.33 10.37 30.51
C GLN A 699 -24.77 10.84 30.27
N ASN A 700 -25.09 12.04 30.77
CA ASN A 700 -26.47 12.55 30.87
C ASN A 700 -27.44 11.54 31.55
N PRO A 701 -27.10 11.05 32.76
CA PRO A 701 -27.95 10.08 33.46
C PRO A 701 -29.31 10.71 33.81
N LYS A 702 -30.36 9.88 33.76
CA LYS A 702 -31.71 10.26 34.21
C LYS A 702 -31.70 10.54 35.72
N TRP A 703 -32.68 11.32 36.19
CA TRP A 703 -32.75 11.74 37.60
C TRP A 703 -32.75 10.56 38.59
N HIS A 704 -33.44 9.47 38.28
CA HIS A 704 -33.50 8.29 39.14
C HIS A 704 -32.17 7.51 39.17
N GLU A 705 -31.41 7.53 38.07
CA GLU A 705 -30.07 6.92 38.02
C GLU A 705 -29.09 7.69 38.92
N ARG A 706 -29.19 9.02 38.96
CA ARG A 706 -28.41 9.86 39.89
C ARG A 706 -28.76 9.58 41.34
N LEU A 707 -30.05 9.48 41.66
CA LEU A 707 -30.53 9.13 43.00
C LEU A 707 -30.02 7.76 43.44
N LEU A 708 -30.16 6.75 42.57
CA LEU A 708 -29.71 5.38 42.85
C LEU A 708 -28.20 5.32 43.02
N HIS A 709 -27.43 6.03 42.19
CA HIS A 709 -25.98 6.12 42.33
C HIS A 709 -25.57 6.76 43.66
N GLY A 710 -26.26 7.83 44.08
CA GLY A 710 -26.03 8.47 45.38
C GLY A 710 -26.29 7.53 46.55
N LEU A 711 -27.42 6.81 46.54
CA LEU A 711 -27.75 5.79 47.55
C LEU A 711 -26.72 4.67 47.59
N ARG A 712 -26.36 4.10 46.43
CA ARG A 712 -25.34 3.05 46.32
C ARG A 712 -23.99 3.55 46.85
N GLY A 713 -23.58 4.76 46.50
CA GLY A 713 -22.33 5.36 46.98
C GLY A 713 -22.33 5.64 48.49
N ALA A 714 -23.48 5.94 49.10
CA ALA A 714 -23.59 6.07 50.55
C ALA A 714 -23.45 4.70 51.25
N VAL A 715 -24.12 3.67 50.73
CA VAL A 715 -24.03 2.29 51.26
C VAL A 715 -22.61 1.73 51.10
N VAL A 716 -21.99 1.87 49.93
CA VAL A 716 -20.61 1.39 49.70
C VAL A 716 -19.61 2.10 50.62
N ARG A 717 -19.77 3.40 50.87
CA ARG A 717 -18.92 4.12 51.84
C ARG A 717 -19.14 3.65 53.27
N ALA A 718 -20.37 3.29 53.64
CA ALA A 718 -20.67 2.75 54.97
C ALA A 718 -20.14 1.33 55.17
N LEU A 719 -19.99 0.55 54.09
CA LEU A 719 -19.54 -0.85 54.12
C LEU A 719 -18.05 -1.04 53.79
N ARG A 720 -17.33 0.00 53.33
CA ARG A 720 -15.90 -0.09 53.07
C ARG A 720 -15.15 -0.24 54.41
N PRO A 721 -14.35 -1.31 54.62
CA PRO A 721 -13.45 -1.36 55.75
C PRO A 721 -12.43 -0.20 55.65
N ALA A 722 -12.09 0.37 56.80
CA ALA A 722 -11.21 1.53 56.95
C ALA A 722 -9.78 1.25 56.43
#